data_AF-A0A971UL22-F1
#
_entry.id   AF-A0A971UL22-F1
#
_cell.length_a   1.000
_cell.length_b   1.000
_cell.length_c   1.000
_cell.angle_alpha   90.00
_cell.angle_beta   90.00
_cell.angle_gamma   90.00
#
_symmetry.space_group_name_H-M   'P 1'
#
loop_
_entity.id
_entity.type
_entity.pdbx_description
1 polymer ?
#
loop_
_entity_poly.entity_id
_entity_poly.type
_entity_poly.pdbx_seq_one_letter_code
_entity_poly.pdbx_strand_id
1 'polypeptide(L)'
;MLRTGSFVLLAVVLWLAADASADGLRVALIVDPGGDVDASGAAQYIDRMQVILDRAELPYDIVDESEILRGILDRYVVAVVAYAPNLSATGRAILQGFCSDGGKVMCFYQTYGLERELGLRSAAYVASPDRTRFCRVRCAEGAPMALPEGFTQVSWNINEPVPAEGTMVLCHWLDSNGRESGHAAATLSETGFFFSHVLIPQDDADVSRAGLLIRSVAEWLADRRGMRRDVVIVRGTASEASGLSDGALVPQIVAETREILDAAGIACTVIPDEIVRAGALVGRKVAILPLNFRLDAGEAEALEAFVQAGGKVIGCFSLDPRLRPLVGVAAAQFRAGGALSPFQVVQFNRSAPGTFPASFQQDSANIMAATPADGAAVVATWHEADGTDTGFPAVILADTGMYFSYLLRAGDLKRTSHFLLAGIAHLAGQSFYDMAAEHALQALWALDRYTGREDLAAACLANPQAAVAATEATRLAAEGTEALRGGRPDAAFLLLRKAREAAELAAVRSLPARVGPEFRGAWMHDVQVPGQDWDAFFQGMKRAHLNAFLPNVCAAGYAHYESDLLPLSEYVRTHGPQVEPMLAAARRHGIEVHLWRVNYNLWNPGEEVVRRYAAENRVCRDARGQVVGGPRTATLCPSHPENQRLEIDAMLEMTRRFHPDGIHFDYIRYPGSHACFCSGCRERFEQRIGAPVQNWPQDVVRGGALHQRYLDFRRDQITHVVREVSGRSRQIDPNVRISAAVFSDVAAGAPDAVAQDWPLWVAEGWVDFVCPMNYTEDVRQLARTVTEQRRRLGPAALLMSGIGAWRSPSAWHTAQLVDTARTCGADGLVFFDYRGRVAEDILPALVDGPLATASGTPWAR
;
A
#
# COMPACT_ATOMS: atom_id res chain seq x y z
N MET A 1 -3.69 48.99 -16.38
CA MET A 1 -3.52 48.76 -17.84
C MET A 1 -2.77 47.45 -18.02
N LEU A 2 -3.53 46.37 -18.26
CA LEU A 2 -3.44 45.46 -19.44
C LEU A 2 -2.27 44.44 -19.33
N ARG A 3 -2.46 43.12 -19.32
CA ARG A 3 -3.45 42.26 -20.01
C ARG A 3 -3.75 40.93 -19.27
N THR A 4 -5.03 40.55 -19.33
CA THR A 4 -5.63 39.21 -19.55
C THR A 4 -4.71 38.22 -20.31
N GLY A 5 -4.70 36.90 -20.15
CA GLY A 5 -5.41 35.90 -19.35
C GLY A 5 -5.03 34.52 -19.90
N SER A 6 -4.98 33.47 -19.07
CA SER A 6 -5.08 32.03 -19.43
C SER A 6 -4.69 31.15 -18.24
N PHE A 7 -5.64 30.92 -17.34
CA PHE A 7 -5.60 29.83 -16.35
C PHE A 7 -6.95 29.10 -16.42
N VAL A 8 -7.18 28.38 -17.53
CA VAL A 8 -8.28 27.41 -17.68
C VAL A 8 -7.75 26.00 -18.01
N LEU A 9 -6.47 25.82 -18.36
CA LEU A 9 -5.94 24.51 -18.78
C LEU A 9 -5.23 23.71 -17.67
N LEU A 10 -5.71 23.81 -16.42
CA LEU A 10 -5.30 22.89 -15.34
C LEU A 10 -6.49 22.08 -14.76
N ALA A 11 -7.68 22.19 -15.35
CA ALA A 11 -8.89 21.55 -14.83
C ALA A 11 -9.49 20.45 -15.74
N VAL A 12 -8.92 20.13 -16.91
CA VAL A 12 -9.49 19.13 -17.85
C VAL A 12 -8.54 17.96 -18.15
N VAL A 13 -7.22 18.10 -17.98
CA VAL A 13 -6.26 17.05 -18.40
C VAL A 13 -6.00 15.98 -17.31
N LEU A 14 -6.39 16.22 -16.05
CA LEU A 14 -6.28 15.21 -14.97
C LEU A 14 -7.59 14.45 -14.72
N TRP A 15 -8.56 14.53 -15.64
CA TRP A 15 -9.90 13.93 -15.51
C TRP A 15 -10.25 12.90 -16.62
N LEU A 16 -9.28 12.42 -17.41
CA LEU A 16 -9.51 11.41 -18.47
C LEU A 16 -8.76 10.08 -18.25
N ALA A 17 -8.27 9.82 -17.03
CA ALA A 17 -7.71 8.51 -16.64
C ALA A 17 -8.69 7.71 -15.75
N ALA A 18 -9.98 7.89 -16.00
CA ALA A 18 -11.08 7.07 -15.51
C ALA A 18 -11.75 6.38 -16.72
N ASP A 19 -12.27 5.17 -16.48
CA ASP A 19 -12.96 4.26 -17.40
C ASP A 19 -12.12 3.39 -18.36
N ALA A 20 -11.87 2.16 -17.90
CA ALA A 20 -11.69 0.99 -18.77
C ALA A 20 -12.70 -0.11 -18.40
N SER A 21 -13.96 0.28 -18.21
CA SER A 21 -15.10 -0.63 -17.99
C SER A 21 -16.28 -0.28 -18.90
N ALA A 22 -16.01 -0.16 -20.21
CA ALA A 22 -16.95 -0.26 -21.32
C ALA A 22 -16.16 -0.49 -22.63
N ASP A 23 -16.75 -1.25 -23.57
CA ASP A 23 -16.32 -1.44 -24.98
C ASP A 23 -15.34 -2.60 -25.28
N GLY A 24 -15.54 -3.26 -26.42
CA GLY A 24 -14.95 -4.55 -26.82
C GLY A 24 -13.42 -4.64 -26.88
N LEU A 25 -12.89 -5.80 -27.31
CA LEU A 25 -11.45 -6.08 -27.39
C LEU A 25 -10.71 -4.90 -28.03
N ARG A 26 -9.86 -4.23 -27.25
CA ARG A 26 -8.95 -3.19 -27.73
C ARG A 26 -7.54 -3.76 -27.85
N VAL A 27 -6.88 -3.53 -28.98
CA VAL A 27 -5.53 -4.06 -29.26
C VAL A 27 -4.48 -2.96 -29.31
N ALA A 28 -3.24 -3.28 -28.93
CA ALA A 28 -2.11 -2.37 -29.12
C ALA A 28 -1.53 -2.57 -30.52
N LEU A 29 -1.66 -1.57 -31.41
CA LEU A 29 -1.03 -1.59 -32.73
C LEU A 29 0.37 -0.97 -32.63
N ILE A 30 1.40 -1.80 -32.73
CA ILE A 30 2.79 -1.39 -32.52
C ILE A 30 3.37 -0.77 -33.78
N VAL A 31 3.88 0.45 -33.66
CA VAL A 31 4.53 1.17 -34.76
C VAL A 31 6.06 1.05 -34.74
N ASP A 32 6.66 1.06 -35.92
CA ASP A 32 8.11 1.09 -36.07
C ASP A 32 8.69 2.40 -35.51
N PRO A 33 9.77 2.36 -34.71
CA PRO A 33 10.39 3.56 -34.16
C PRO A 33 11.12 4.42 -35.21
N GLY A 34 11.26 3.93 -36.45
CA GLY A 34 12.01 4.58 -37.53
C GLY A 34 13.51 4.25 -37.52
N GLY A 35 14.17 4.42 -38.66
CA GLY A 35 15.58 4.09 -38.85
C GLY A 35 16.00 4.09 -40.32
N ASP A 36 17.26 3.73 -40.59
CA ASP A 36 17.82 3.74 -41.96
C ASP A 36 17.29 2.61 -42.85
N VAL A 37 16.66 1.59 -42.25
CA VAL A 37 16.14 0.42 -42.97
C VAL A 37 14.62 0.55 -43.13
N ASP A 38 14.18 0.78 -44.36
CA ASP A 38 12.79 0.65 -44.84
C ASP A 38 11.70 1.37 -43.99
N ALA A 39 12.07 2.44 -43.29
CA ALA A 39 11.16 3.19 -42.40
C ALA A 39 9.96 3.80 -43.16
N SER A 40 10.14 4.21 -44.42
CA SER A 40 9.01 4.68 -45.24
C SER A 40 8.04 3.56 -45.58
N GLY A 41 8.52 2.32 -45.71
CA GLY A 41 7.67 1.14 -45.90
C GLY A 41 6.88 0.84 -44.64
N ALA A 42 7.51 0.88 -43.46
CA ALA A 42 6.85 0.65 -42.18
C ALA A 42 5.68 1.60 -41.91
N ALA A 43 5.86 2.90 -42.15
CA ALA A 43 4.76 3.87 -42.01
C ALA A 43 3.55 3.51 -42.90
N GLN A 44 3.80 3.15 -44.16
CA GLN A 44 2.72 2.78 -45.10
C GLN A 44 1.97 1.51 -44.67
N TYR A 45 2.65 0.53 -44.06
CA TYR A 45 2.00 -0.69 -43.60
C TYR A 45 1.20 -0.49 -42.31
N ILE A 46 1.61 0.43 -41.44
CA ILE A 46 0.82 0.86 -40.29
C ILE A 46 -0.47 1.52 -40.74
N ASP A 47 -0.41 2.51 -41.65
CA ASP A 47 -1.61 3.18 -42.19
C ASP A 47 -2.59 2.19 -42.81
N ARG A 48 -2.09 1.17 -43.50
CA ARG A 48 -2.93 0.10 -44.04
C ARG A 48 -3.54 -0.79 -42.97
N MET A 49 -2.79 -1.16 -41.94
CA MET A 49 -3.32 -1.96 -40.83
C MET A 49 -4.44 -1.22 -40.09
N GLN A 50 -4.29 0.08 -39.89
CA GLN A 50 -5.34 0.94 -39.33
C GLN A 50 -6.65 0.85 -40.13
N VAL A 51 -6.59 1.03 -41.45
CA VAL A 51 -7.75 0.88 -42.34
C VAL A 51 -8.41 -0.50 -42.22
N ILE A 52 -7.59 -1.56 -42.09
CA ILE A 52 -8.08 -2.93 -41.94
C ILE A 52 -8.78 -3.12 -40.58
N LEU A 53 -8.19 -2.61 -39.48
CA LEU A 53 -8.75 -2.69 -38.13
C LEU A 53 -10.04 -1.87 -38.00
N ASP A 54 -10.07 -0.66 -38.57
CA ASP A 54 -11.25 0.19 -38.63
C ASP A 54 -12.39 -0.49 -39.40
N ARG A 55 -12.09 -1.08 -40.57
CA ARG A 55 -13.07 -1.82 -41.36
C ARG A 55 -13.57 -3.07 -40.63
N ALA A 56 -12.72 -3.68 -39.82
CA ALA A 56 -13.09 -4.79 -38.96
C ALA A 56 -13.85 -4.34 -37.70
N GLU A 57 -13.99 -3.04 -37.46
CA GLU A 57 -14.51 -2.46 -36.22
C GLU A 57 -13.81 -3.02 -34.98
N LEU A 58 -12.50 -3.25 -35.05
CA LEU A 58 -11.68 -3.68 -33.92
C LEU A 58 -10.99 -2.45 -33.29
N PRO A 59 -11.39 -2.01 -32.08
CA PRO A 59 -10.75 -0.88 -31.42
C PRO A 59 -9.25 -1.12 -31.23
N TYR A 60 -8.44 -0.10 -31.47
CA TYR A 60 -7.00 -0.18 -31.24
C TYR A 60 -6.43 1.16 -30.78
N ASP A 61 -5.29 1.07 -30.11
CA ASP A 61 -4.45 2.22 -29.81
C ASP A 61 -3.13 2.06 -30.56
N ILE A 62 -2.67 3.13 -31.20
CA ILE A 62 -1.35 3.17 -31.83
C ILE A 62 -0.32 3.35 -30.72
N VAL A 63 0.62 2.41 -30.63
CA VAL A 63 1.61 2.34 -29.54
C VAL A 63 3.01 2.38 -30.13
N ASP A 64 3.78 3.42 -29.79
CA ASP A 64 5.18 3.51 -30.19
C ASP A 64 6.13 2.81 -29.22
N GLU A 65 7.39 2.59 -29.64
CA GLU A 65 8.38 1.93 -28.79
C GLU A 65 8.64 2.68 -27.48
N SER A 66 8.56 4.02 -27.49
CA SER A 66 8.74 4.81 -26.27
C SER A 66 7.64 4.54 -25.24
N GLU A 67 6.43 4.21 -25.68
CA GLU A 67 5.31 3.84 -24.82
C GLU A 67 5.38 2.37 -24.38
N ILE A 68 5.86 1.47 -25.24
CA ILE A 68 6.18 0.08 -24.84
C ILE A 68 7.17 0.09 -23.68
N LEU A 69 8.26 0.86 -23.82
CA LEU A 69 9.27 1.03 -22.77
C LEU A 69 8.69 1.60 -21.45
N ARG A 70 7.51 2.21 -21.49
CA ARG A 70 6.78 2.76 -20.33
C ARG A 70 5.69 1.84 -19.78
N GLY A 71 5.57 0.60 -20.27
CA GLY A 71 4.63 -0.41 -19.75
C GLY A 71 3.18 -0.24 -20.22
N ILE A 72 2.95 0.49 -21.31
CA ILE A 72 1.60 0.71 -21.84
C ILE A 72 0.88 -0.61 -22.19
N LEU A 73 1.65 -1.66 -22.48
CA LEU A 73 1.15 -2.96 -22.91
C LEU A 73 0.29 -3.67 -21.85
N ASP A 74 0.43 -3.32 -20.56
CA ASP A 74 -0.37 -3.92 -19.47
C ASP A 74 -1.88 -3.72 -19.66
N ARG A 75 -2.26 -2.67 -20.40
CA ARG A 75 -3.65 -2.31 -20.72
C ARG A 75 -4.27 -3.21 -21.79
N TYR A 76 -3.46 -3.95 -22.52
CA TYR A 76 -3.93 -4.72 -23.68
C TYR A 76 -3.76 -6.21 -23.45
N VAL A 77 -4.61 -6.95 -24.15
CA VAL A 77 -4.52 -8.41 -24.19
C VAL A 77 -3.69 -8.87 -25.37
N VAL A 78 -3.87 -8.22 -26.52
CA VAL A 78 -3.23 -8.55 -27.78
C VAL A 78 -2.44 -7.35 -28.27
N ALA A 79 -1.19 -7.59 -28.63
CA ALA A 79 -0.34 -6.64 -29.33
C ALA A 79 -0.17 -7.09 -30.79
N VAL A 80 -0.37 -6.17 -31.72
CA VAL A 80 -0.30 -6.39 -33.17
C VAL A 80 0.93 -5.66 -33.72
N VAL A 81 1.87 -6.41 -34.29
CA VAL A 81 3.09 -5.89 -34.91
C VAL A 81 3.00 -6.08 -36.42
N ALA A 82 2.52 -5.05 -37.13
CA ALA A 82 2.23 -5.13 -38.57
C ALA A 82 3.50 -5.09 -39.45
N TYR A 83 4.45 -4.18 -39.17
CA TYR A 83 5.80 -4.22 -39.73
C TYR A 83 6.70 -3.22 -39.00
N ALA A 84 7.58 -3.71 -38.11
CA ALA A 84 8.48 -2.88 -37.30
C ALA A 84 9.95 -3.36 -37.35
N PRO A 85 10.63 -3.30 -38.52
CA PRO A 85 11.98 -3.83 -38.69
C PRO A 85 13.04 -3.13 -37.82
N ASN A 86 12.82 -1.89 -37.39
CA ASN A 86 13.75 -1.10 -36.59
C ASN A 86 13.50 -1.22 -35.08
N LEU A 87 12.52 -2.02 -34.64
CA LEU A 87 12.23 -2.22 -33.21
C LEU A 87 13.50 -2.67 -32.46
N SER A 88 13.86 -1.97 -31.38
CA SER A 88 15.12 -2.24 -30.69
C SER A 88 15.13 -3.62 -30.03
N ALA A 89 16.33 -4.09 -29.65
CA ALA A 89 16.45 -5.33 -28.87
C ALA A 89 15.67 -5.26 -27.55
N THR A 90 15.60 -4.08 -26.94
CA THR A 90 14.86 -3.84 -25.69
C THR A 90 13.35 -3.87 -25.91
N GLY A 91 12.84 -3.22 -26.96
CA GLY A 91 11.41 -3.26 -27.30
C GLY A 91 10.94 -4.70 -27.57
N ARG A 92 11.75 -5.49 -28.28
CA ARG A 92 11.50 -6.92 -28.51
C ARG A 92 11.49 -7.73 -27.20
N ALA A 93 12.44 -7.48 -26.30
CA ALA A 93 12.48 -8.14 -24.99
C ALA A 93 11.26 -7.81 -24.11
N ILE A 94 10.73 -6.58 -24.19
CA ILE A 94 9.49 -6.22 -23.47
C ILE A 94 8.28 -6.93 -24.08
N LEU A 95 8.19 -7.06 -25.40
CA LEU A 95 7.13 -7.86 -26.03
C LEU A 95 7.21 -9.34 -25.61
N GLN A 96 8.41 -9.90 -25.47
CA GLN A 96 8.61 -11.25 -24.91
C GLN A 96 8.12 -11.34 -23.44
N GLY A 97 8.41 -10.31 -22.62
CA GLY A 97 7.92 -10.19 -21.24
C GLY A 97 6.39 -10.12 -21.17
N PHE A 98 5.78 -9.26 -21.98
CA PHE A 98 4.33 -9.16 -22.13
C PHE A 98 3.67 -10.50 -22.47
N CYS A 99 4.25 -11.27 -23.39
CA CYS A 99 3.79 -12.63 -23.69
C CYS A 99 3.94 -13.58 -22.51
N SER A 100 5.06 -13.50 -21.78
CA SER A 100 5.33 -14.30 -20.58
C SER A 100 4.32 -14.02 -19.45
N ASP A 101 3.81 -12.79 -19.39
CA ASP A 101 2.77 -12.33 -18.45
C ASP A 101 1.34 -12.63 -18.95
N GLY A 102 1.24 -13.38 -20.05
CA GLY A 102 -0.01 -13.89 -20.58
C GLY A 102 -0.62 -13.05 -21.70
N GLY A 103 -0.04 -11.90 -22.02
CA GLY A 103 -0.32 -11.18 -23.27
C GLY A 103 -0.14 -12.06 -24.51
N LYS A 104 -0.70 -11.62 -25.63
CA LYS A 104 -0.66 -12.35 -26.90
C LYS A 104 -0.16 -11.46 -28.01
N VAL A 105 0.56 -12.04 -28.96
CA VAL A 105 1.15 -11.28 -30.07
C VAL A 105 0.69 -11.77 -31.42
N MET A 106 0.48 -10.82 -32.33
CA MET A 106 0.22 -11.05 -33.74
C MET A 106 1.34 -10.38 -34.54
N CYS A 107 2.15 -11.16 -35.24
CA CYS A 107 3.28 -10.63 -36.03
C CYS A 107 3.10 -10.90 -37.52
N PHE A 108 3.45 -9.91 -38.34
CA PHE A 108 3.32 -9.98 -39.79
C PHE A 108 4.70 -9.86 -40.45
N TYR A 109 4.95 -10.73 -41.43
CA TYR A 109 6.19 -10.87 -42.21
C TYR A 109 7.44 -11.21 -41.41
N GLN A 110 7.78 -10.52 -40.32
CA GLN A 110 8.94 -10.83 -39.47
C GLN A 110 8.50 -11.32 -38.09
N THR A 111 9.35 -12.15 -37.47
CA THR A 111 9.09 -12.76 -36.16
C THR A 111 9.61 -11.91 -35.00
N TYR A 112 10.56 -11.00 -35.25
CA TYR A 112 11.14 -10.11 -34.23
C TYR A 112 11.75 -10.85 -33.02
N GLY A 113 12.26 -12.07 -33.21
CA GLY A 113 12.79 -12.88 -32.11
C GLY A 113 11.70 -13.47 -31.19
N LEU A 114 10.43 -13.46 -31.62
CA LEU A 114 9.28 -14.02 -30.89
C LEU A 114 8.89 -15.41 -31.43
N GLU A 115 9.82 -16.16 -32.02
CA GLU A 115 9.52 -17.45 -32.65
C GLU A 115 8.81 -18.41 -31.69
N ARG A 116 9.26 -18.46 -30.43
CA ARG A 116 8.65 -19.31 -29.41
C ARG A 116 7.21 -18.89 -29.11
N GLU A 117 6.98 -17.59 -28.92
CA GLU A 117 5.68 -17.01 -28.54
C GLU A 117 4.66 -17.15 -29.68
N LEU A 118 5.14 -17.14 -30.93
CA LEU A 118 4.36 -17.36 -32.15
C LEU A 118 4.14 -18.86 -32.47
N GLY A 119 4.78 -19.76 -31.72
CA GLY A 119 4.69 -21.21 -31.95
C GLY A 119 5.47 -21.69 -33.18
N LEU A 120 6.60 -21.07 -33.49
CA LEU A 120 7.42 -21.38 -34.64
C LEU A 120 8.78 -21.94 -34.22
N ARG A 121 9.34 -22.85 -35.02
CA ARG A 121 10.74 -23.25 -34.88
C ARG A 121 11.67 -22.25 -35.58
N SER A 122 11.21 -21.72 -36.71
CA SER A 122 11.89 -20.70 -37.50
C SER A 122 10.95 -20.13 -38.56
N ALA A 123 11.39 -19.09 -39.27
CA ALA A 123 10.78 -18.64 -40.51
C ALA A 123 11.87 -18.50 -41.59
N ALA A 124 11.57 -18.91 -42.83
CA ALA A 124 12.52 -18.95 -43.93
C ALA A 124 12.09 -18.02 -45.07
N TYR A 125 12.99 -17.16 -45.53
CA TYR A 125 12.70 -16.26 -46.65
C TYR A 125 12.59 -17.02 -47.97
N VAL A 126 11.50 -16.79 -48.70
CA VAL A 126 11.24 -17.38 -50.02
C VAL A 126 10.93 -16.26 -51.01
N ALA A 127 11.81 -16.07 -51.99
CA ALA A 127 11.57 -15.15 -53.10
C ALA A 127 10.70 -15.82 -54.18
N SER A 128 9.74 -15.07 -54.72
CA SER A 128 8.98 -15.46 -55.91
C SER A 128 8.88 -14.27 -56.88
N PRO A 129 9.87 -14.11 -57.80
CA PRO A 129 9.81 -13.05 -58.80
C PRO A 129 8.59 -13.20 -59.74
N ASP A 130 8.03 -14.41 -59.84
CA ASP A 130 6.72 -14.64 -60.45
C ASP A 130 5.60 -14.32 -59.44
N ARG A 131 4.91 -13.19 -59.69
CA ARG A 131 3.82 -12.66 -58.86
C ARG A 131 2.52 -13.46 -58.97
N THR A 132 2.46 -14.46 -59.85
CA THR A 132 1.29 -15.33 -59.97
C THR A 132 1.28 -16.47 -58.96
N ARG A 133 2.40 -16.75 -58.30
CA ARG A 133 2.54 -17.86 -57.34
C ARG A 133 1.86 -17.60 -56.00
N PHE A 134 1.91 -16.36 -55.51
CA PHE A 134 1.33 -15.94 -54.22
C PHE A 134 0.36 -14.80 -54.49
N CYS A 135 -0.84 -15.12 -54.97
CA CYS A 135 -1.80 -14.08 -55.38
C CYS A 135 -3.16 -14.17 -54.69
N ARG A 136 -3.46 -15.27 -53.98
CA ARG A 136 -4.66 -15.38 -53.13
C ARG A 136 -4.35 -16.14 -51.84
N VAL A 137 -4.99 -15.73 -50.76
CA VAL A 137 -4.95 -16.43 -49.47
C VAL A 137 -6.27 -17.14 -49.28
N ARG A 138 -6.21 -18.43 -48.94
CA ARG A 138 -7.39 -19.21 -48.54
C ARG A 138 -7.25 -19.61 -47.08
N CYS A 139 -8.30 -19.39 -46.29
CA CYS A 139 -8.33 -19.86 -44.91
C CYS A 139 -8.64 -21.36 -44.88
N ALA A 140 -8.04 -22.08 -43.95
CA ALA A 140 -8.25 -23.53 -43.83
C ALA A 140 -9.67 -23.84 -43.33
N GLU A 141 -10.29 -24.88 -43.90
CA GLU A 141 -11.53 -25.44 -43.35
C GLU A 141 -11.21 -26.15 -42.03
N GLY A 142 -11.98 -25.85 -40.97
CA GLY A 142 -11.74 -26.39 -39.63
C GLY A 142 -10.90 -25.52 -38.70
N ALA A 143 -10.70 -24.24 -39.04
CA ALA A 143 -10.15 -23.26 -38.10
C ALA A 143 -10.98 -23.21 -36.80
N PRO A 144 -10.34 -22.95 -35.64
CA PRO A 144 -11.02 -22.95 -34.34
C PRO A 144 -11.90 -21.71 -34.11
N MET A 145 -12.06 -20.87 -35.13
CA MET A 145 -12.94 -19.71 -35.20
C MET A 145 -13.56 -19.62 -36.59
N ALA A 146 -14.66 -18.88 -36.72
CA ALA A 146 -15.20 -18.55 -38.03
C ALA A 146 -14.24 -17.62 -38.77
N LEU A 147 -13.82 -18.01 -39.97
CA LEU A 147 -12.95 -17.23 -40.83
C LEU A 147 -13.64 -16.95 -42.17
N PRO A 148 -13.27 -15.88 -42.88
CA PRO A 148 -13.65 -15.72 -44.28
C PRO A 148 -13.06 -16.86 -45.12
N GLU A 149 -13.68 -17.19 -46.25
CA GLU A 149 -13.19 -18.23 -47.18
C GLU A 149 -11.75 -17.93 -47.67
N GLY A 150 -11.46 -16.64 -47.89
CA GLY A 150 -10.16 -16.17 -48.35
C GLY A 150 -10.27 -14.78 -48.98
N PHE A 151 -9.14 -14.24 -49.44
CA PHE A 151 -9.08 -12.93 -50.10
C PHE A 151 -7.91 -12.86 -51.08
N THR A 152 -7.98 -11.93 -52.02
CA THR A 152 -6.92 -11.74 -53.01
C THR A 152 -5.80 -10.90 -52.39
N GLN A 153 -4.57 -11.36 -52.59
CA GLN A 153 -3.39 -10.64 -52.16
C GLN A 153 -2.18 -11.07 -52.96
N VAL A 154 -1.45 -10.14 -53.56
CA VAL A 154 -0.26 -10.44 -54.36
C VAL A 154 1.01 -10.16 -53.59
N SER A 155 1.87 -11.17 -53.45
CA SER A 155 3.23 -11.03 -52.91
C SER A 155 4.29 -11.56 -53.87
N TRP A 156 5.47 -10.95 -53.83
CA TRP A 156 6.67 -11.38 -54.57
C TRP A 156 7.73 -12.00 -53.65
N ASN A 157 7.47 -12.03 -52.34
CA ASN A 157 8.25 -12.79 -51.36
C ASN A 157 7.39 -13.13 -50.14
N ILE A 158 7.82 -14.11 -49.36
CA ILE A 158 7.22 -14.46 -48.07
C ILE A 158 8.33 -14.87 -47.10
N ASN A 159 8.04 -14.78 -45.80
CA ASN A 159 8.78 -15.48 -44.77
C ASN A 159 7.95 -16.69 -44.35
N GLU A 160 8.25 -17.83 -44.95
CA GLU A 160 7.54 -19.07 -44.74
C GLU A 160 7.72 -19.53 -43.29
N PRO A 161 6.63 -19.68 -42.51
CA PRO A 161 6.74 -20.20 -41.16
C PRO A 161 7.05 -21.69 -41.19
N VAL A 162 7.97 -22.11 -40.30
CA VAL A 162 8.17 -23.52 -39.95
C VAL A 162 7.48 -23.76 -38.60
N PRO A 163 6.25 -24.29 -38.58
CA PRO A 163 5.48 -24.43 -37.35
C PRO A 163 6.20 -25.35 -36.35
N ALA A 164 6.13 -25.01 -35.07
CA ALA A 164 6.45 -25.94 -33.99
C ALA A 164 5.29 -26.92 -33.77
N GLU A 165 5.54 -27.96 -32.95
CA GLU A 165 4.49 -28.90 -32.56
C GLU A 165 3.37 -28.16 -31.81
N GLY A 166 2.11 -28.46 -32.14
CA GLY A 166 0.93 -27.78 -31.59
C GLY A 166 0.51 -26.49 -32.33
N THR A 167 1.28 -26.03 -33.32
CA THR A 167 0.94 -24.85 -34.12
C THR A 167 0.18 -25.23 -35.39
N MET A 168 -0.96 -24.58 -35.61
CA MET A 168 -1.84 -24.82 -36.75
C MET A 168 -1.47 -23.91 -37.92
N VAL A 169 -1.45 -24.46 -39.14
CA VAL A 169 -1.47 -23.63 -40.36
C VAL A 169 -2.90 -23.18 -40.60
N LEU A 170 -3.15 -21.88 -40.47
CA LEU A 170 -4.49 -21.30 -40.51
C LEU A 170 -4.88 -20.88 -41.94
N CYS A 171 -3.91 -20.48 -42.76
CA CYS A 171 -4.15 -20.04 -44.12
C CYS A 171 -3.07 -20.56 -45.08
N HIS A 172 -3.46 -20.82 -46.33
CA HIS A 172 -2.60 -21.32 -47.40
C HIS A 172 -2.55 -20.36 -48.58
N TRP A 173 -1.40 -20.29 -49.24
CA TRP A 173 -1.20 -19.50 -50.45
C TRP A 173 -1.67 -20.23 -51.70
N LEU A 174 -2.42 -19.54 -52.56
CA LEU A 174 -2.84 -20.01 -53.89
C LEU A 174 -2.18 -19.20 -55.02
N ASP A 175 -1.97 -19.89 -56.14
CA ASP A 175 -1.55 -19.30 -57.42
C ASP A 175 -2.73 -18.64 -58.17
N SER A 176 -2.44 -18.02 -59.33
CA SER A 176 -3.42 -17.27 -60.13
C SER A 176 -4.52 -18.13 -60.73
N ASN A 177 -4.34 -19.45 -60.75
CA ASN A 177 -5.33 -20.43 -61.17
C ASN A 177 -6.10 -21.02 -59.98
N GLY A 178 -5.86 -20.52 -58.76
CA GLY A 178 -6.50 -20.97 -57.53
C GLY A 178 -5.96 -22.28 -56.98
N ARG A 179 -4.77 -22.73 -57.42
CA ARG A 179 -4.15 -23.96 -56.91
C ARG A 179 -3.23 -23.65 -55.73
N GLU A 180 -3.20 -24.53 -54.74
CA GLU A 180 -2.30 -24.38 -53.60
C GLU A 180 -0.83 -24.39 -54.03
N SER A 181 -0.10 -23.38 -53.58
CA SER A 181 1.33 -23.20 -53.88
C SER A 181 2.24 -24.09 -53.01
N GLY A 182 1.68 -24.78 -52.02
CA GLY A 182 2.41 -25.59 -51.04
C GLY A 182 2.97 -24.80 -49.84
N HIS A 183 2.76 -23.48 -49.79
CA HIS A 183 3.27 -22.61 -48.74
C HIS A 183 2.16 -22.11 -47.79
N ALA A 184 2.50 -22.04 -46.50
CA ALA A 184 1.63 -21.47 -45.47
C ALA A 184 1.62 -19.94 -45.55
N ALA A 185 0.42 -19.35 -45.56
CA ALA A 185 0.23 -17.91 -45.51
C ALA A 185 0.10 -17.39 -44.06
N ALA A 186 -0.44 -18.21 -43.15
CA ALA A 186 -0.64 -17.86 -41.76
C ALA A 186 -0.58 -19.07 -40.83
N THR A 187 -0.11 -18.87 -39.61
CA THR A 187 -0.09 -19.88 -38.55
C THR A 187 -0.64 -19.32 -37.25
N LEU A 188 -1.26 -20.19 -36.45
CA LEU A 188 -1.86 -19.86 -35.17
C LEU A 188 -1.40 -20.86 -34.10
N SER A 189 -0.96 -20.34 -32.97
CA SER A 189 -0.67 -21.09 -31.75
C SER A 189 -1.51 -20.55 -30.60
N GLU A 190 -1.52 -21.25 -29.45
CA GLU A 190 -2.25 -20.78 -28.26
C GLU A 190 -1.75 -19.44 -27.71
N THR A 191 -0.49 -19.08 -27.99
CA THR A 191 0.17 -17.88 -27.45
C THR A 191 0.39 -16.77 -28.47
N GLY A 192 0.20 -17.03 -29.77
CA GLY A 192 0.41 -16.02 -30.80
C GLY A 192 0.00 -16.44 -32.21
N PHE A 193 -0.04 -15.46 -33.10
CA PHE A 193 -0.38 -15.61 -34.51
C PHE A 193 0.69 -15.00 -35.41
N PHE A 194 1.03 -15.69 -36.48
CA PHE A 194 2.02 -15.23 -37.45
C PHE A 194 1.48 -15.26 -38.88
N PHE A 195 1.66 -14.17 -39.61
CA PHE A 195 1.34 -14.06 -41.02
C PHE A 195 2.63 -13.95 -41.83
N SER A 196 2.78 -14.77 -42.89
CA SER A 196 4.04 -14.93 -43.62
C SER A 196 4.50 -13.67 -44.39
N HIS A 197 3.66 -12.64 -44.43
CA HIS A 197 3.81 -11.47 -45.29
C HIS A 197 3.05 -10.26 -44.72
N VAL A 198 3.36 -9.07 -45.22
CA VAL A 198 2.62 -7.83 -44.90
C VAL A 198 1.27 -7.84 -45.61
N LEU A 199 0.22 -7.27 -45.02
CA LEU A 199 -1.11 -7.25 -45.61
C LEU A 199 -1.26 -6.13 -46.66
N ILE A 200 -1.55 -6.53 -47.90
CA ILE A 200 -1.81 -5.66 -49.04
C ILE A 200 -3.01 -6.21 -49.83
N PRO A 201 -4.22 -6.17 -49.25
CA PRO A 201 -5.44 -6.54 -49.97
C PRO A 201 -5.62 -5.68 -51.23
N GLN A 202 -6.19 -6.26 -52.29
CA GLN A 202 -6.22 -5.60 -53.61
C GLN A 202 -7.41 -4.65 -53.79
N ASP A 203 -8.51 -4.89 -53.08
CA ASP A 203 -9.72 -4.07 -53.11
C ASP A 203 -10.42 -4.00 -51.74
N ASP A 204 -11.49 -3.21 -51.66
CA ASP A 204 -12.27 -2.99 -50.44
C ASP A 204 -12.91 -4.28 -49.86
N ALA A 205 -13.28 -5.22 -50.72
CA ALA A 205 -13.85 -6.48 -50.28
C ALA A 205 -12.77 -7.36 -49.64
N ASP A 206 -11.57 -7.37 -50.22
CA ASP A 206 -10.40 -8.04 -49.65
C ASP A 206 -9.96 -7.38 -48.34
N VAL A 207 -10.01 -6.04 -48.22
CA VAL A 207 -9.75 -5.32 -46.97
C VAL A 207 -10.72 -5.79 -45.87
N SER A 208 -12.01 -5.88 -46.20
CA SER A 208 -13.04 -6.29 -45.25
C SER A 208 -12.85 -7.74 -44.79
N ARG A 209 -12.47 -8.65 -45.71
CA ARG A 209 -12.20 -10.05 -45.39
C ARG A 209 -10.92 -10.22 -44.58
N ALA A 210 -9.84 -9.53 -44.94
CA ALA A 210 -8.61 -9.53 -44.15
C ALA A 210 -8.85 -8.97 -42.73
N GLY A 211 -9.66 -7.92 -42.61
CA GLY A 211 -10.07 -7.37 -41.32
C GLY A 211 -10.85 -8.37 -40.47
N LEU A 212 -11.81 -9.08 -41.06
CA LEU A 212 -12.57 -10.12 -40.36
C LEU A 212 -11.65 -11.25 -39.85
N LEU A 213 -10.66 -11.66 -40.65
CA LEU A 213 -9.65 -12.64 -40.22
C LEU A 213 -8.90 -12.13 -38.99
N ILE A 214 -8.33 -10.91 -39.05
CA ILE A 214 -7.52 -10.34 -37.96
C ILE A 214 -8.35 -10.21 -36.69
N ARG A 215 -9.57 -9.69 -36.79
CA ARG A 215 -10.48 -9.58 -35.65
C ARG A 215 -10.80 -10.93 -35.05
N SER A 216 -11.17 -11.91 -35.86
CA SER A 216 -11.51 -13.26 -35.39
C SER A 216 -10.33 -13.92 -34.67
N VAL A 217 -9.10 -13.68 -35.14
CA VAL A 217 -7.88 -14.15 -34.49
C VAL A 217 -7.53 -13.38 -33.23
N ALA A 218 -7.62 -12.05 -33.24
CA ALA A 218 -7.36 -11.21 -32.08
C ALA A 218 -8.33 -11.56 -30.94
N GLU A 219 -9.61 -11.71 -31.24
CA GLU A 219 -10.63 -12.16 -30.29
C GLU A 219 -10.29 -13.54 -29.73
N TRP A 220 -9.94 -14.50 -30.59
CA TRP A 220 -9.59 -15.87 -30.17
C TRP A 220 -8.30 -15.97 -29.36
N LEU A 221 -7.29 -15.13 -29.65
CA LEU A 221 -6.07 -15.03 -28.86
C LEU A 221 -6.35 -14.34 -27.52
N ALA A 222 -7.15 -13.27 -27.54
CA ALA A 222 -7.51 -12.55 -26.32
C ALA A 222 -8.24 -13.45 -25.33
N ASP A 223 -9.06 -14.35 -25.85
CA ASP A 223 -9.75 -15.39 -25.09
C ASP A 223 -8.79 -16.42 -24.44
N ARG A 224 -7.51 -16.44 -24.85
CA ARG A 224 -6.45 -17.32 -24.32
C ARG A 224 -5.39 -16.60 -23.46
N ARG A 225 -5.62 -15.35 -22.99
CA ARG A 225 -4.68 -14.57 -22.15
C ARG A 225 -4.21 -15.41 -20.94
N GLY A 226 -2.88 -15.47 -20.73
CA GLY A 226 -2.09 -16.61 -20.22
C GLY A 226 -2.37 -17.12 -18.80
N MET A 227 -1.59 -18.11 -18.35
CA MET A 227 -1.94 -18.96 -17.20
C MET A 227 -2.63 -18.17 -16.11
N ARG A 228 -3.92 -18.44 -16.08
CA ARG A 228 -4.90 -17.90 -15.19
C ARG A 228 -4.39 -18.12 -13.76
N ARG A 229 -3.94 -17.05 -13.08
CA ARG A 229 -3.52 -17.13 -11.66
C ARG A 229 -4.65 -17.79 -10.88
N ASP A 230 -4.33 -18.88 -10.17
CA ASP A 230 -5.34 -19.68 -9.49
C ASP A 230 -6.13 -18.88 -8.44
N VAL A 231 -5.57 -17.80 -7.89
CA VAL A 231 -6.19 -16.95 -6.86
C VAL A 231 -6.58 -15.59 -7.44
N VAL A 232 -7.81 -15.17 -7.18
CA VAL A 232 -8.36 -13.85 -7.54
C VAL A 232 -8.92 -13.15 -6.32
N ILE A 233 -8.65 -11.84 -6.20
CA ILE A 233 -9.35 -10.95 -5.29
C ILE A 233 -10.45 -10.25 -6.08
N VAL A 234 -11.71 -10.41 -5.65
CA VAL A 234 -12.86 -9.73 -6.25
C VAL A 234 -13.13 -8.45 -5.45
N ARG A 235 -12.77 -7.30 -6.01
CA ARG A 235 -13.05 -5.98 -5.41
C ARG A 235 -14.55 -5.68 -5.54
N GLY A 236 -15.20 -5.42 -4.41
CA GLY A 236 -16.62 -5.08 -4.39
C GLY A 236 -16.90 -3.65 -4.84
N THR A 237 -16.94 -3.34 -6.14
CA THR A 237 -17.18 -1.97 -6.63
C THR A 237 -18.59 -1.50 -6.30
N ALA A 238 -19.58 -2.39 -6.33
CA ALA A 238 -20.94 -2.10 -5.88
C ALA A 238 -21.02 -1.82 -4.37
N SER A 239 -20.18 -2.51 -3.59
CA SER A 239 -20.04 -2.29 -2.15
C SER A 239 -19.35 -0.96 -1.86
N GLU A 240 -18.31 -0.62 -2.62
CA GLU A 240 -17.58 0.65 -2.56
C GLU A 240 -18.50 1.85 -2.90
N ALA A 241 -19.30 1.72 -3.96
CA ALA A 241 -20.24 2.74 -4.40
C ALA A 241 -21.52 2.86 -3.54
N SER A 242 -21.67 2.04 -2.50
CA SER A 242 -22.91 1.93 -1.72
C SER A 242 -23.26 3.16 -0.87
N GLY A 243 -22.28 4.02 -0.58
CA GLY A 243 -22.41 5.13 0.37
C GLY A 243 -22.44 4.72 1.85
N LEU A 244 -22.29 3.42 2.16
CA LEU A 244 -22.19 2.91 3.53
C LEU A 244 -20.76 3.05 4.08
N SER A 245 -20.62 3.05 5.41
CA SER A 245 -19.32 3.15 6.09
C SER A 245 -18.31 2.10 5.63
N ASP A 246 -18.78 0.86 5.45
CA ASP A 246 -17.96 -0.27 5.04
C ASP A 246 -17.46 -0.11 3.59
N GLY A 247 -18.23 0.57 2.73
CA GLY A 247 -17.86 0.81 1.34
C GLY A 247 -16.57 1.62 1.21
N ALA A 248 -16.35 2.59 2.10
CA ALA A 248 -15.12 3.40 2.12
C ALA A 248 -13.85 2.60 2.46
N LEU A 249 -14.00 1.41 3.05
CA LEU A 249 -12.88 0.55 3.43
C LEU A 249 -12.47 -0.43 2.32
N VAL A 250 -13.31 -0.66 1.30
CA VAL A 250 -13.08 -1.67 0.26
C VAL A 250 -11.69 -1.54 -0.40
N PRO A 251 -11.24 -0.36 -0.86
CA PRO A 251 -9.92 -0.24 -1.50
C PRO A 251 -8.77 -0.62 -0.56
N GLN A 252 -8.87 -0.21 0.71
CA GLN A 252 -7.87 -0.52 1.72
C GLN A 252 -7.80 -2.01 2.01
N ILE A 253 -8.95 -2.66 2.22
CA ILE A 253 -8.98 -4.10 2.55
C ILE A 253 -8.53 -4.96 1.36
N VAL A 254 -8.83 -4.56 0.12
CA VAL A 254 -8.31 -5.23 -1.08
C VAL A 254 -6.78 -5.11 -1.16
N ALA A 255 -6.22 -3.93 -0.89
CA ALA A 255 -4.78 -3.72 -0.88
C ALA A 255 -4.09 -4.57 0.22
N GLU A 256 -4.64 -4.58 1.43
CA GLU A 256 -4.10 -5.37 2.54
C GLU A 256 -4.23 -6.89 2.27
N THR A 257 -5.32 -7.34 1.65
CA THR A 257 -5.47 -8.76 1.27
C THR A 257 -4.40 -9.18 0.26
N ARG A 258 -4.08 -8.31 -0.71
CA ARG A 258 -3.00 -8.56 -1.67
C ARG A 258 -1.65 -8.63 -0.97
N GLU A 259 -1.36 -7.70 -0.07
CA GLU A 259 -0.13 -7.69 0.72
C GLU A 259 0.06 -8.97 1.54
N ILE A 260 -1.02 -9.48 2.14
CA ILE A 260 -1.03 -10.76 2.88
C ILE A 260 -0.71 -11.95 1.97
N LEU A 261 -1.25 -11.98 0.74
CA LEU A 261 -0.96 -13.04 -0.24
C LEU A 261 0.47 -12.95 -0.78
N ASP A 262 0.94 -11.75 -1.09
CA ASP A 262 2.31 -11.51 -1.54
C ASP A 262 3.32 -11.98 -0.48
N ALA A 263 3.05 -11.69 0.80
CA ALA A 263 3.85 -12.19 1.93
C ALA A 263 3.81 -13.72 2.11
N ALA A 264 2.78 -14.39 1.60
CA ALA A 264 2.70 -15.85 1.55
C ALA A 264 3.37 -16.44 0.29
N GLY A 265 3.86 -15.61 -0.65
CA GLY A 265 4.36 -16.07 -1.94
C GLY A 265 3.26 -16.46 -2.94
N ILE A 266 2.03 -16.00 -2.74
CA ILE A 266 0.86 -16.37 -3.55
C ILE A 266 0.48 -15.24 -4.50
N ALA A 267 0.82 -15.40 -5.77
CA ALA A 267 0.44 -14.44 -6.81
C ALA A 267 -1.09 -14.43 -7.03
N CYS A 268 -1.68 -13.25 -7.08
CA CYS A 268 -3.11 -13.06 -7.32
C CYS A 268 -3.42 -12.02 -8.41
N THR A 269 -4.66 -12.03 -8.89
CA THR A 269 -5.20 -10.97 -9.76
C THR A 269 -6.32 -10.25 -9.01
N VAL A 270 -6.32 -8.92 -9.01
CA VAL A 270 -7.46 -8.13 -8.52
C VAL A 270 -8.37 -7.83 -9.70
N ILE A 271 -9.64 -8.23 -9.60
CA ILE A 271 -10.67 -7.90 -10.58
C ILE A 271 -11.80 -7.14 -9.89
N PRO A 272 -12.50 -6.25 -10.59
CA PRO A 272 -13.73 -5.71 -10.06
C PRO A 272 -14.87 -6.76 -10.15
N ASP A 273 -15.87 -6.65 -9.28
CA ASP A 273 -17.03 -7.57 -9.24
C ASP A 273 -17.86 -7.52 -10.54
N GLU A 274 -17.94 -6.38 -11.23
CA GLU A 274 -18.76 -6.28 -12.45
C GLU A 274 -18.31 -7.19 -13.60
N ILE A 275 -17.02 -7.56 -13.65
CA ILE A 275 -16.50 -8.47 -14.69
C ILE A 275 -16.61 -9.95 -14.30
N VAL A 276 -17.04 -10.27 -13.08
CA VAL A 276 -17.29 -11.65 -12.64
C VAL A 276 -18.36 -12.31 -13.50
N ARG A 277 -19.44 -11.58 -13.82
CA ARG A 277 -20.50 -12.03 -14.74
C ARG A 277 -19.98 -12.36 -16.14
N ALA A 278 -18.90 -11.70 -16.56
CA ALA A 278 -18.27 -11.85 -17.87
C ALA A 278 -17.29 -13.04 -17.92
N GLY A 279 -17.33 -13.95 -16.93
CA GLY A 279 -16.49 -15.13 -16.91
C GLY A 279 -15.07 -14.90 -16.38
N ALA A 280 -14.82 -13.78 -15.67
CA ALA A 280 -13.50 -13.47 -15.10
C ALA A 280 -13.01 -14.48 -14.04
N LEU A 281 -13.82 -15.48 -13.66
CA LEU A 281 -13.45 -16.59 -12.76
C LEU A 281 -13.21 -17.98 -13.40
N VAL A 282 -13.60 -18.29 -14.65
CA VAL A 282 -13.51 -19.68 -15.19
C VAL A 282 -12.09 -20.29 -15.22
N GLY A 283 -11.80 -21.37 -14.51
CA GLY A 283 -10.44 -21.92 -14.48
C GLY A 283 -9.46 -21.14 -13.58
N ARG A 284 -9.97 -20.25 -12.73
CA ARG A 284 -9.34 -19.92 -11.43
C ARG A 284 -9.64 -21.07 -10.44
N LYS A 285 -8.92 -21.14 -9.32
CA LYS A 285 -9.22 -22.09 -8.23
C LYS A 285 -9.85 -21.43 -7.01
N VAL A 286 -9.47 -20.19 -6.69
CA VAL A 286 -9.93 -19.47 -5.50
C VAL A 286 -10.35 -18.04 -5.84
N ALA A 287 -11.53 -17.65 -5.38
CA ALA A 287 -12.00 -16.27 -5.37
C ALA A 287 -12.11 -15.76 -3.92
N ILE A 288 -11.42 -14.68 -3.61
CA ILE A 288 -11.44 -14.03 -2.30
C ILE A 288 -12.30 -12.77 -2.41
N LEU A 289 -13.27 -12.62 -1.50
CA LEU A 289 -14.21 -11.51 -1.43
C LEU A 289 -14.00 -10.77 -0.10
N PRO A 290 -13.05 -9.81 -0.05
CA PRO A 290 -12.60 -9.25 1.22
C PRO A 290 -13.65 -8.37 1.93
N LEU A 291 -14.57 -7.76 1.17
CA LEU A 291 -15.63 -6.91 1.71
C LEU A 291 -16.76 -6.69 0.69
N ASN A 292 -17.36 -7.77 0.20
CA ASN A 292 -18.39 -7.75 -0.85
C ASN A 292 -19.78 -7.97 -0.25
N PHE A 293 -20.35 -6.93 0.36
CA PHE A 293 -21.66 -6.97 1.02
C PHE A 293 -22.82 -6.53 0.12
N ARG A 294 -22.51 -6.04 -1.09
CA ARG A 294 -23.45 -5.84 -2.19
C ARG A 294 -22.89 -6.48 -3.44
N LEU A 295 -23.72 -7.28 -4.09
CA LEU A 295 -23.52 -7.82 -5.43
C LEU A 295 -24.81 -7.65 -6.23
N ASP A 296 -24.74 -7.74 -7.55
CA ASP A 296 -25.93 -7.95 -8.37
C ASP A 296 -26.31 -9.44 -8.45
N ALA A 297 -27.46 -9.77 -9.05
CA ALA A 297 -27.92 -11.17 -9.14
C ALA A 297 -27.02 -12.02 -10.04
N GLY A 298 -26.56 -11.47 -11.17
CA GLY A 298 -25.72 -12.19 -12.12
C GLY A 298 -24.31 -12.43 -11.59
N GLU A 299 -23.77 -11.51 -10.77
CA GLU A 299 -22.50 -11.69 -10.08
C GLU A 299 -22.57 -12.82 -9.04
N ALA A 300 -23.65 -12.89 -8.26
CA ALA A 300 -23.88 -13.98 -7.32
C ALA A 300 -24.02 -15.33 -8.03
N GLU A 301 -24.85 -15.40 -9.08
CA GLU A 301 -25.03 -16.61 -9.90
C GLU A 301 -23.70 -17.07 -10.54
N ALA A 302 -22.87 -16.15 -11.02
CA ALA A 302 -21.56 -16.46 -11.59
C ALA A 302 -20.58 -17.03 -10.55
N LEU A 303 -20.63 -16.55 -9.29
CA LEU A 303 -19.86 -17.11 -8.19
C LEU A 303 -20.36 -18.50 -7.77
N GLU A 304 -21.67 -18.72 -7.76
CA GLU A 304 -22.26 -20.05 -7.54
C GLU A 304 -21.82 -21.03 -8.64
N ALA A 305 -21.87 -20.62 -9.91
CA ALA A 305 -21.41 -21.43 -11.04
C ALA A 305 -19.91 -21.74 -10.95
N PHE A 306 -19.09 -20.77 -10.51
CA PHE A 306 -17.68 -20.98 -10.25
C PHE A 306 -17.43 -22.05 -9.19
N VAL A 307 -18.19 -22.05 -8.10
CA VAL A 307 -18.10 -23.08 -7.05
C VAL A 307 -18.58 -24.44 -7.55
N GLN A 308 -19.67 -24.48 -8.32
CA GLN A 308 -20.16 -25.72 -8.95
C GLN A 308 -19.14 -26.34 -9.91
N ALA A 309 -18.33 -25.51 -10.57
CA ALA A 309 -17.21 -25.94 -11.41
C ALA A 309 -15.95 -26.36 -10.62
N GLY A 310 -16.02 -26.43 -9.29
CA GLY A 310 -14.93 -26.84 -8.41
C GLY A 310 -14.08 -25.70 -7.85
N GLY A 311 -14.40 -24.44 -8.20
CA GLY A 311 -13.81 -23.25 -7.60
C GLY A 311 -14.14 -23.13 -6.12
N LYS A 312 -13.32 -22.35 -5.39
CA LYS A 312 -13.45 -22.15 -3.95
C LYS A 312 -13.61 -20.68 -3.63
N VAL A 313 -14.47 -20.37 -2.66
CA VAL A 313 -14.75 -18.99 -2.27
C VAL A 313 -14.25 -18.73 -0.85
N ILE A 314 -13.57 -17.60 -0.66
CA ILE A 314 -13.22 -17.10 0.67
C ILE A 314 -13.98 -15.79 0.89
N GLY A 315 -14.88 -15.77 1.85
CA GLY A 315 -15.68 -14.60 2.20
C GLY A 315 -15.29 -14.02 3.56
N CYS A 316 -15.35 -12.71 3.69
CA CYS A 316 -14.86 -12.02 4.88
C CYS A 316 -15.92 -11.07 5.44
N PHE A 317 -16.04 -10.98 6.76
CA PHE A 317 -16.84 -9.97 7.46
C PHE A 317 -18.23 -9.79 6.85
N SER A 318 -18.56 -8.59 6.36
CA SER A 318 -19.81 -8.29 5.65
C SER A 318 -19.78 -8.92 4.26
N LEU A 319 -20.54 -10.00 4.09
CA LEU A 319 -20.73 -10.72 2.82
C LEU A 319 -22.20 -10.73 2.42
N ASP A 320 -22.44 -10.56 1.11
CA ASP A 320 -23.77 -10.63 0.52
C ASP A 320 -24.49 -11.93 0.94
N PRO A 321 -25.76 -11.87 1.41
CA PRO A 321 -26.49 -13.05 1.86
C PRO A 321 -26.51 -14.23 0.88
N ARG A 322 -26.48 -13.97 -0.43
CA ARG A 322 -26.50 -15.02 -1.45
C ARG A 322 -25.24 -15.87 -1.47
N LEU A 323 -24.09 -15.33 -1.07
CA LEU A 323 -22.83 -16.06 -1.05
C LEU A 323 -22.57 -16.83 0.24
N ARG A 324 -23.31 -16.53 1.31
CA ARG A 324 -23.09 -17.15 2.63
C ARG A 324 -23.14 -18.69 2.60
N PRO A 325 -24.07 -19.34 1.88
CA PRO A 325 -24.06 -20.80 1.77
C PRO A 325 -22.78 -21.35 1.14
N LEU A 326 -22.16 -20.64 0.19
CA LEU A 326 -20.92 -21.06 -0.48
C LEU A 326 -19.72 -21.11 0.47
N VAL A 327 -19.77 -20.37 1.56
CA VAL A 327 -18.71 -20.30 2.58
C VAL A 327 -19.14 -20.92 3.92
N GLY A 328 -20.21 -21.71 3.92
CA GLY A 328 -20.66 -22.45 5.11
C GLY A 328 -21.37 -21.61 6.17
N VAL A 329 -21.96 -20.47 5.81
CA VAL A 329 -22.66 -19.57 6.74
C VAL A 329 -24.16 -19.60 6.48
N ALA A 330 -24.95 -19.91 7.52
CA ALA A 330 -26.42 -19.86 7.44
C ALA A 330 -26.97 -18.45 7.69
N ALA A 331 -26.42 -17.77 8.70
CA ALA A 331 -26.81 -16.41 9.06
C ALA A 331 -25.60 -15.66 9.61
N ALA A 332 -25.55 -14.36 9.39
CA ALA A 332 -24.54 -13.48 9.97
C ALA A 332 -25.19 -12.15 10.38
N GLN A 333 -24.94 -11.71 11.60
CA GLN A 333 -25.49 -10.46 12.13
C GLN A 333 -24.36 -9.59 12.69
N PHE A 334 -24.43 -8.29 12.40
CA PHE A 334 -23.47 -7.33 12.95
C PHE A 334 -23.56 -7.30 14.47
N ARG A 335 -22.40 -7.36 15.13
CA ARG A 335 -22.27 -7.24 16.57
C ARG A 335 -21.13 -6.30 16.92
N ALA A 336 -21.46 -5.20 17.59
CA ALA A 336 -20.46 -4.31 18.16
C ALA A 336 -19.89 -4.91 19.46
N GLY A 337 -18.58 -4.76 19.67
CA GLY A 337 -17.92 -5.11 20.92
C GLY A 337 -17.89 -3.97 21.96
N GLY A 338 -18.11 -2.73 21.52
CA GLY A 338 -18.06 -1.55 22.41
C GLY A 338 -16.62 -1.13 22.74
N ALA A 339 -16.46 -0.29 23.76
CA ALA A 339 -15.17 0.30 24.16
C ALA A 339 -14.16 -0.72 24.72
N LEU A 340 -14.66 -1.85 25.25
CA LEU A 340 -13.87 -2.97 25.75
C LEU A 340 -14.20 -4.22 24.93
N SER A 341 -14.01 -4.14 23.61
CA SER A 341 -14.43 -5.22 22.71
C SER A 341 -13.84 -6.56 23.16
N PRO A 342 -14.67 -7.62 23.34
CA PRO A 342 -14.19 -8.93 23.74
C PRO A 342 -13.54 -9.73 22.59
N PHE A 343 -13.55 -9.19 21.37
CA PHE A 343 -13.03 -9.84 20.18
C PHE A 343 -11.56 -9.45 19.98
N GLN A 344 -10.66 -10.14 20.70
CA GLN A 344 -9.24 -9.78 20.75
C GLN A 344 -8.33 -10.86 20.19
N VAL A 345 -8.72 -12.13 20.33
CA VAL A 345 -7.91 -13.29 19.90
C VAL A 345 -8.76 -14.25 19.08
N VAL A 346 -8.22 -14.70 17.95
CA VAL A 346 -8.76 -15.81 17.17
C VAL A 346 -8.02 -17.08 17.58
N GLN A 347 -8.74 -18.05 18.12
CA GLN A 347 -8.16 -19.31 18.60
C GLN A 347 -8.71 -20.50 17.82
N PHE A 348 -7.82 -21.27 17.19
CA PHE A 348 -8.19 -22.44 16.40
C PHE A 348 -8.38 -23.64 17.31
N ASN A 349 -9.46 -24.38 17.06
CA ASN A 349 -9.82 -25.55 17.85
C ASN A 349 -9.31 -26.85 17.19
N ARG A 350 -9.55 -28.00 17.84
CA ARG A 350 -9.06 -29.30 17.37
C ARG A 350 -9.66 -29.76 16.03
N SER A 351 -10.74 -29.13 15.56
CA SER A 351 -11.33 -29.41 14.24
C SER A 351 -10.63 -28.66 13.11
N ALA A 352 -9.78 -27.67 13.41
CA ALA A 352 -8.98 -27.00 12.42
C ALA A 352 -7.96 -27.97 11.79
N PRO A 353 -7.73 -27.90 10.47
CA PRO A 353 -6.62 -28.63 9.84
C PRO A 353 -5.28 -28.27 10.50
N GLY A 354 -4.39 -29.24 10.66
CA GLY A 354 -3.14 -29.08 11.43
C GLY A 354 -2.16 -28.03 10.88
N THR A 355 -2.40 -27.53 9.67
CA THR A 355 -1.64 -26.45 9.05
C THR A 355 -2.09 -25.06 9.48
N PHE A 356 -3.27 -24.90 10.09
CA PHE A 356 -3.70 -23.61 10.63
C PHE A 356 -2.87 -23.22 11.87
N PRO A 357 -2.65 -21.91 12.13
CA PRO A 357 -2.00 -21.46 13.36
C PRO A 357 -2.84 -21.84 14.59
N ALA A 358 -2.22 -22.00 15.76
CA ALA A 358 -2.96 -22.28 16.99
C ALA A 358 -3.85 -21.08 17.41
N SER A 359 -3.31 -19.86 17.32
CA SER A 359 -4.04 -18.62 17.57
C SER A 359 -3.30 -17.41 17.02
N PHE A 360 -4.01 -16.29 16.87
CA PHE A 360 -3.42 -14.97 16.63
C PHE A 360 -4.27 -13.83 17.18
N GLN A 361 -3.62 -12.73 17.52
CA GLN A 361 -4.29 -11.52 17.99
C GLN A 361 -4.93 -10.79 16.82
N GLN A 362 -6.18 -10.39 17.02
CA GLN A 362 -7.02 -9.71 16.05
C GLN A 362 -7.98 -8.80 16.84
N ASP A 363 -7.53 -7.61 17.19
CA ASP A 363 -8.36 -6.65 17.91
C ASP A 363 -9.46 -6.12 16.97
N SER A 364 -10.70 -6.53 17.21
CA SER A 364 -11.84 -6.16 16.38
C SER A 364 -12.88 -5.43 17.21
N ALA A 365 -13.21 -4.19 16.83
CA ALA A 365 -14.26 -3.42 17.51
C ALA A 365 -15.68 -3.98 17.27
N ASN A 366 -15.82 -4.85 16.28
CA ASN A 366 -17.07 -5.48 15.88
C ASN A 366 -16.79 -6.77 15.10
N ILE A 367 -17.79 -7.63 15.00
CA ILE A 367 -17.74 -8.85 14.20
C ILE A 367 -19.05 -9.02 13.46
N MET A 368 -19.04 -9.91 12.48
CA MET A 368 -20.26 -10.52 11.95
C MET A 368 -20.49 -11.84 12.67
N ALA A 369 -21.35 -11.83 13.70
CA ALA A 369 -21.70 -13.01 14.47
C ALA A 369 -22.40 -14.04 13.56
N ALA A 370 -21.61 -15.01 13.10
CA ALA A 370 -22.02 -15.99 12.10
C ALA A 370 -22.48 -17.28 12.75
N THR A 371 -23.53 -17.86 12.18
CA THR A 371 -24.00 -19.22 12.50
C THR A 371 -23.56 -20.15 11.37
N PRO A 372 -22.86 -21.26 11.67
CA PRO A 372 -22.46 -22.22 10.65
C PRO A 372 -23.69 -22.85 9.98
N ALA A 373 -23.60 -23.10 8.68
CA ALA A 373 -24.56 -23.90 7.94
C ALA A 373 -24.38 -25.40 8.23
N ASP A 374 -25.38 -26.21 7.88
CA ASP A 374 -25.29 -27.66 8.00
C ASP A 374 -24.11 -28.20 7.18
N GLY A 375 -23.27 -29.04 7.80
CA GLY A 375 -22.06 -29.58 7.17
C GLY A 375 -20.84 -28.66 7.22
N ALA A 376 -20.96 -27.42 7.70
CA ALA A 376 -19.82 -26.54 7.94
C ALA A 376 -19.21 -26.74 9.34
N ALA A 377 -17.90 -26.58 9.46
CA ALA A 377 -17.17 -26.68 10.72
C ALA A 377 -16.72 -25.30 11.22
N VAL A 378 -17.03 -24.98 12.48
CA VAL A 378 -16.40 -23.85 13.16
C VAL A 378 -15.01 -24.29 13.59
N VAL A 379 -13.98 -23.76 12.95
CA VAL A 379 -12.58 -24.15 13.20
C VAL A 379 -11.83 -23.16 14.08
N ALA A 380 -12.37 -21.97 14.30
CA ALA A 380 -11.86 -21.02 15.28
C ALA A 380 -12.97 -20.22 15.97
N THR A 381 -12.74 -19.85 17.22
CA THR A 381 -13.63 -19.02 18.05
C THR A 381 -12.92 -17.76 18.50
N TRP A 382 -13.71 -16.76 18.87
CA TRP A 382 -13.25 -15.51 19.44
C TRP A 382 -12.99 -15.64 20.94
N HIS A 383 -11.86 -15.11 21.39
CA HIS A 383 -11.47 -15.05 22.80
C HIS A 383 -11.10 -13.62 23.21
N GLU A 384 -11.32 -13.31 24.49
CA GLU A 384 -10.80 -12.13 25.16
C GLU A 384 -9.28 -12.26 25.36
N ALA A 385 -8.60 -11.15 25.69
CA ALA A 385 -7.15 -11.14 25.90
C ALA A 385 -6.68 -12.07 27.04
N ASP A 386 -7.54 -12.37 28.02
CA ASP A 386 -7.26 -13.31 29.10
C ASP A 386 -7.49 -14.79 28.72
N GLY A 387 -7.93 -15.04 27.47
CA GLY A 387 -8.22 -16.37 26.93
C GLY A 387 -9.65 -16.84 27.13
N THR A 388 -10.54 -16.02 27.71
CA THR A 388 -11.97 -16.37 27.86
C THR A 388 -12.64 -16.52 26.51
N ASP A 389 -13.26 -17.69 26.26
CA ASP A 389 -14.03 -17.96 25.04
C ASP A 389 -15.33 -17.15 25.03
N THR A 390 -15.54 -16.37 23.97
CA THR A 390 -16.75 -15.55 23.80
C THR A 390 -17.92 -16.34 23.22
N GLY A 391 -17.67 -17.56 22.71
CA GLY A 391 -18.65 -18.42 22.06
C GLY A 391 -18.99 -18.04 20.61
N PHE A 392 -18.39 -16.98 20.07
CA PHE A 392 -18.65 -16.55 18.69
C PHE A 392 -17.68 -17.19 17.70
N PRO A 393 -18.18 -17.76 16.58
CA PRO A 393 -17.32 -18.24 15.50
C PRO A 393 -16.45 -17.13 14.90
N ALA A 394 -15.14 -17.38 14.85
CA ALA A 394 -14.17 -16.53 14.18
C ALA A 394 -13.93 -17.01 12.74
N VAL A 395 -13.78 -18.32 12.53
CA VAL A 395 -13.52 -18.94 11.23
C VAL A 395 -14.41 -20.16 11.03
N ILE A 396 -15.07 -20.25 9.88
CA ILE A 396 -15.94 -21.34 9.45
C ILE A 396 -15.38 -21.92 8.15
N LEU A 397 -15.30 -23.24 8.06
CA LEU A 397 -14.90 -23.97 6.88
C LEU A 397 -16.05 -24.84 6.35
N ALA A 398 -16.19 -24.86 5.03
CA ALA A 398 -17.03 -25.78 4.29
C ALA A 398 -16.25 -26.32 3.08
N ASP A 399 -16.74 -27.39 2.45
CA ASP A 399 -16.08 -27.99 1.28
C ASP A 399 -15.95 -27.00 0.10
N THR A 400 -16.86 -26.03 0.01
CA THR A 400 -16.92 -25.02 -1.06
C THR A 400 -16.19 -23.72 -0.73
N GLY A 401 -15.82 -23.48 0.54
CA GLY A 401 -15.25 -22.20 0.91
C GLY A 401 -14.92 -22.00 2.38
N MET A 402 -14.38 -20.83 2.68
CA MET A 402 -14.02 -20.39 4.02
C MET A 402 -14.67 -19.04 4.32
N TYR A 403 -15.14 -18.86 5.55
CA TYR A 403 -15.60 -17.59 6.05
C TYR A 403 -14.86 -17.18 7.32
N PHE A 404 -14.55 -15.90 7.48
CA PHE A 404 -14.12 -15.35 8.77
C PHE A 404 -14.85 -14.05 9.12
N SER A 405 -15.18 -13.88 10.40
CA SER A 405 -16.19 -12.90 10.87
C SER A 405 -15.66 -11.48 11.10
N TYR A 406 -14.50 -11.14 10.53
CA TYR A 406 -13.77 -9.89 10.76
C TYR A 406 -13.00 -9.42 9.52
N LEU A 407 -12.58 -8.16 9.53
CA LEU A 407 -11.67 -7.63 8.50
C LEU A 407 -10.24 -8.09 8.81
N LEU A 408 -9.69 -8.98 7.99
CA LEU A 408 -8.30 -9.39 8.10
C LEU A 408 -7.40 -8.22 7.68
N ARG A 409 -6.49 -7.81 8.56
CA ARG A 409 -5.60 -6.66 8.36
C ARG A 409 -4.16 -7.12 8.13
N ALA A 410 -3.39 -6.33 7.40
CA ALA A 410 -1.97 -6.59 7.16
C ALA A 410 -1.07 -6.40 8.42
N GLY A 411 -1.62 -6.10 9.59
CA GLY A 411 -0.84 -5.75 10.79
C GLY A 411 0.21 -6.79 11.22
N ASP A 412 -0.20 -8.03 11.50
CA ASP A 412 0.71 -9.16 11.71
C ASP A 412 0.79 -10.01 10.44
N LEU A 413 1.44 -9.47 9.41
CA LEU A 413 1.67 -10.16 8.14
C LEU A 413 2.17 -11.59 8.34
N LYS A 414 2.97 -11.85 9.38
CA LYS A 414 3.51 -13.18 9.62
C LYS A 414 2.39 -14.19 9.86
N ARG A 415 1.48 -13.88 10.78
CA ARG A 415 0.37 -14.79 11.12
C ARG A 415 -0.74 -14.75 10.09
N THR A 416 -1.09 -13.58 9.56
CA THR A 416 -2.21 -13.44 8.62
C THR A 416 -1.89 -14.07 7.26
N SER A 417 -0.65 -13.98 6.77
CA SER A 417 -0.22 -14.69 5.54
C SER A 417 -0.26 -16.21 5.72
N HIS A 418 0.17 -16.72 6.88
CA HIS A 418 0.10 -18.15 7.18
C HIS A 418 -1.35 -18.64 7.27
N PHE A 419 -2.22 -17.90 7.97
CA PHE A 419 -3.64 -18.22 8.07
C PHE A 419 -4.30 -18.31 6.69
N LEU A 420 -4.10 -17.29 5.85
CA LEU A 420 -4.72 -17.26 4.53
C LEU A 420 -4.18 -18.34 3.60
N LEU A 421 -2.86 -18.60 3.64
CA LEU A 421 -2.24 -19.71 2.92
C LEU A 421 -2.80 -21.07 3.37
N ALA A 422 -2.95 -21.30 4.68
CA ALA A 422 -3.51 -22.54 5.21
C ALA A 422 -4.95 -22.77 4.70
N GLY A 423 -5.76 -21.72 4.67
CA GLY A 423 -7.11 -21.76 4.09
C GLY A 423 -7.10 -22.07 2.60
N ILE A 424 -6.28 -21.37 1.80
CA ILE A 424 -6.16 -21.59 0.36
C ILE A 424 -5.67 -23.01 0.06
N ALA A 425 -4.63 -23.48 0.75
CA ALA A 425 -4.05 -24.80 0.51
C ALA A 425 -5.01 -25.92 0.94
N HIS A 426 -5.77 -25.71 2.02
CA HIS A 426 -6.81 -26.63 2.45
C HIS A 426 -7.94 -26.74 1.40
N LEU A 427 -8.38 -25.61 0.85
CA LEU A 427 -9.49 -25.57 -0.11
C LEU A 427 -9.10 -26.02 -1.52
N ALA A 428 -7.90 -25.64 -1.98
CA ALA A 428 -7.52 -25.71 -3.39
C ALA A 428 -6.21 -26.50 -3.67
N GLY A 429 -5.62 -27.12 -2.65
CA GLY A 429 -4.56 -28.13 -2.79
C GLY A 429 -3.19 -27.74 -2.23
N GLN A 430 -2.35 -28.74 -1.96
CA GLN A 430 -1.03 -28.56 -1.34
C GLN A 430 -0.01 -27.84 -2.23
N SER A 431 -0.26 -27.72 -3.55
CA SER A 431 0.64 -27.00 -4.47
C SER A 431 0.86 -25.54 -4.10
N PHE A 432 -0.05 -24.94 -3.32
CA PHE A 432 0.13 -23.59 -2.79
C PHE A 432 1.24 -23.54 -1.73
N TYR A 433 1.44 -24.61 -0.95
CA TYR A 433 2.57 -24.70 -0.04
C TYR A 433 3.89 -24.90 -0.77
N ASP A 434 3.92 -25.59 -1.92
CA ASP A 434 5.14 -25.69 -2.74
C ASP A 434 5.61 -24.30 -3.16
N MET A 435 4.70 -23.50 -3.75
CA MET A 435 4.98 -22.11 -4.14
C MET A 435 5.42 -21.25 -2.94
N ALA A 436 4.72 -21.36 -1.82
CA ALA A 436 5.03 -20.60 -0.62
C ALA A 436 6.38 -20.98 0.01
N ALA A 437 6.72 -22.28 0.03
CA ALA A 437 7.99 -22.77 0.55
C ALA A 437 9.17 -22.36 -0.35
N GLU A 438 9.02 -22.45 -1.67
CA GLU A 438 10.02 -21.96 -2.62
C GLU A 438 10.24 -20.46 -2.48
N HIS A 439 9.16 -19.68 -2.38
CA HIS A 439 9.23 -18.25 -2.11
C HIS A 439 9.95 -17.95 -0.79
N ALA A 440 9.59 -18.64 0.30
CA ALA A 440 10.23 -18.48 1.61
C ALA A 440 11.72 -18.82 1.57
N LEU A 441 12.12 -19.86 0.82
CA LEU A 441 13.53 -20.24 0.64
C LEU A 441 14.32 -19.17 -0.13
N GLN A 442 13.74 -18.63 -1.20
CA GLN A 442 14.37 -17.56 -2.00
C GLN A 442 14.52 -16.26 -1.19
N ALA A 443 13.51 -15.92 -0.40
CA ALA A 443 13.50 -14.70 0.41
C ALA A 443 14.32 -14.81 1.72
N LEU A 444 14.67 -16.03 2.15
CA LEU A 444 15.25 -16.31 3.47
C LEU A 444 16.42 -15.39 3.83
N TRP A 445 17.38 -15.23 2.93
CA TRP A 445 18.60 -14.45 3.16
C TRP A 445 18.55 -13.04 2.56
N ALA A 446 17.41 -12.61 2.03
CA ALA A 446 17.20 -11.26 1.50
C ALA A 446 17.05 -10.25 2.66
N LEU A 447 18.17 -9.85 3.24
CA LEU A 447 18.26 -8.87 4.32
C LEU A 447 19.07 -7.69 3.78
N ASP A 448 18.46 -6.56 3.42
CA ASP A 448 19.05 -5.49 2.59
C ASP A 448 20.50 -5.05 2.92
N ARG A 449 20.91 -5.20 4.18
CA ARG A 449 22.26 -4.86 4.68
C ARG A 449 23.32 -5.93 4.36
N TYR A 450 22.92 -7.19 4.24
CA TYR A 450 23.82 -8.33 4.06
C TYR A 450 23.63 -8.93 2.68
N THR A 451 24.74 -9.27 2.05
CA THR A 451 24.75 -9.90 0.72
C THR A 451 24.28 -11.36 0.75
N GLY A 452 24.19 -11.97 1.93
CA GLY A 452 23.65 -13.30 2.14
C GLY A 452 24.04 -13.88 3.51
N ARG A 453 23.88 -15.20 3.65
CA ARG A 453 24.13 -15.94 4.91
C ARG A 453 25.54 -15.72 5.47
N GLU A 454 26.56 -15.80 4.63
CA GLU A 454 27.97 -15.76 5.08
C GLU A 454 28.35 -14.38 5.61
N ASP A 455 27.86 -13.33 4.96
CA ASP A 455 28.04 -11.94 5.36
C ASP A 455 27.34 -11.66 6.71
N LEU A 456 26.09 -12.14 6.86
CA LEU A 456 25.39 -12.08 8.16
C LEU A 456 26.16 -12.83 9.26
N ALA A 457 26.64 -14.04 8.98
CA ALA A 457 27.40 -14.83 9.96
C ALA A 457 28.69 -14.12 10.38
N ALA A 458 29.39 -13.48 9.44
CA ALA A 458 30.58 -12.68 9.74
C ALA A 458 30.25 -11.47 10.63
N ALA A 459 29.16 -10.75 10.35
CA ALA A 459 28.70 -9.63 11.17
C ALA A 459 28.30 -10.05 12.60
N CYS A 460 27.85 -11.30 12.77
CA CYS A 460 27.46 -11.83 14.07
C CYS A 460 28.64 -12.21 14.98
N LEU A 461 29.89 -12.30 14.47
CA LEU A 461 31.04 -12.78 15.25
C LEU A 461 31.33 -11.92 16.49
N ALA A 462 31.00 -10.63 16.45
CA ALA A 462 31.22 -9.71 17.57
C ALA A 462 30.19 -9.85 18.70
N ASN A 463 29.07 -10.55 18.49
CA ASN A 463 27.99 -10.72 19.47
C ASN A 463 27.60 -12.22 19.58
N PRO A 464 27.91 -12.89 20.71
CA PRO A 464 27.59 -14.31 20.90
C PRO A 464 26.10 -14.64 20.71
N GLN A 465 25.18 -13.77 21.14
CA GLN A 465 23.74 -13.99 20.97
C GLN A 465 23.30 -13.85 19.51
N ALA A 466 23.98 -13.00 18.74
CA ALA A 466 23.78 -12.91 17.29
C ALA A 466 24.26 -14.20 16.59
N ALA A 467 25.45 -14.70 16.98
CA ALA A 467 26.01 -15.93 16.43
C ALA A 467 25.14 -17.18 16.71
N VAL A 468 24.53 -17.26 17.89
CA VAL A 468 23.54 -18.31 18.23
C VAL A 468 22.33 -18.24 17.30
N ALA A 469 21.77 -17.05 17.09
CA ALA A 469 20.62 -16.87 16.20
C ALA A 469 20.97 -17.19 14.73
N ALA A 470 22.16 -16.80 14.26
CA ALA A 470 22.62 -17.13 12.90
C ALA A 470 22.82 -18.64 12.68
N THR A 471 23.31 -19.34 13.71
CA THR A 471 23.47 -20.80 13.70
C THR A 471 22.11 -21.48 13.64
N GLU A 472 21.15 -21.02 14.44
CA GLU A 472 19.78 -21.55 14.44
C GLU A 472 19.08 -21.29 13.09
N ALA A 473 19.25 -20.11 12.51
CA ALA A 473 18.75 -19.80 11.17
C ALA A 473 19.30 -20.78 10.13
N THR A 474 20.60 -21.09 10.20
CA THR A 474 21.26 -22.03 9.28
C THR A 474 20.74 -23.46 9.46
N ARG A 475 20.55 -23.90 10.71
CA ARG A 475 20.00 -25.24 11.02
C ARG A 475 18.58 -25.39 10.48
N LEU A 476 17.70 -24.44 10.79
CA LEU A 476 16.31 -24.44 10.34
C LEU A 476 16.20 -24.34 8.81
N ALA A 477 17.07 -23.56 8.16
CA ALA A 477 17.13 -23.47 6.70
C ALA A 477 17.47 -24.81 6.05
N ALA A 478 18.42 -25.56 6.64
CA ALA A 478 18.78 -26.89 6.16
C ALA A 478 17.61 -27.89 6.34
N GLU A 479 16.96 -27.88 7.50
CA GLU A 479 15.79 -28.73 7.76
C GLU A 479 14.60 -28.41 6.85
N GLY A 480 14.34 -27.11 6.60
CA GLY A 480 13.30 -26.66 5.68
C GLY A 480 13.57 -27.06 4.24
N THR A 481 14.82 -26.92 3.78
CA THR A 481 15.24 -27.36 2.44
C THR A 481 15.09 -28.87 2.28
N GLU A 482 15.43 -29.65 3.31
CA GLU A 482 15.27 -31.11 3.29
C GLU A 482 13.80 -31.52 3.31
N ALA A 483 12.95 -30.83 4.09
CA ALA A 483 11.51 -31.06 4.07
C ALA A 483 10.90 -30.80 2.68
N LEU A 484 11.36 -29.75 1.99
CA LEU A 484 10.91 -29.43 0.63
C LEU A 484 11.31 -30.53 -0.37
N ARG A 485 12.58 -30.96 -0.34
CA ARG A 485 13.07 -32.09 -1.18
C ARG A 485 12.35 -33.40 -0.88
N GLY A 486 11.94 -33.61 0.37
CA GLY A 486 11.20 -34.78 0.82
C GLY A 486 9.69 -34.72 0.56
N GLY A 487 9.18 -33.73 -0.19
CA GLY A 487 7.76 -33.61 -0.53
C GLY A 487 6.86 -33.24 0.65
N ARG A 488 7.38 -32.47 1.61
CA ARG A 488 6.63 -31.94 2.78
C ARG A 488 6.64 -30.41 2.78
N PRO A 489 5.96 -29.77 1.81
CA PRO A 489 6.09 -28.32 1.57
C PRO A 489 5.47 -27.45 2.68
N ASP A 490 4.43 -27.93 3.36
CA ASP A 490 3.83 -27.29 4.53
C ASP A 490 4.83 -27.20 5.70
N ALA A 491 5.51 -28.31 6.00
CA ALA A 491 6.57 -28.35 7.01
C ALA A 491 7.77 -27.50 6.58
N ALA A 492 8.14 -27.54 5.30
CA ALA A 492 9.22 -26.74 4.74
C ALA A 492 8.94 -25.24 4.91
N PHE A 493 7.75 -24.77 4.53
CA PHE A 493 7.33 -23.38 4.71
C PHE A 493 7.46 -22.93 6.16
N LEU A 494 6.94 -23.71 7.12
CA LEU A 494 7.03 -23.37 8.54
C LEU A 494 8.47 -23.32 9.06
N LEU A 495 9.33 -24.25 8.65
CA LEU A 495 10.75 -24.27 9.03
C LEU A 495 11.50 -23.08 8.42
N LEU A 496 11.26 -22.77 7.16
CA LEU A 496 11.91 -21.64 6.46
C LEU A 496 11.48 -20.29 7.03
N ARG A 497 10.23 -20.14 7.46
CA ARG A 497 9.79 -18.95 8.20
C ARG A 497 10.51 -18.80 9.54
N LYS A 498 10.63 -19.87 10.31
CA LYS A 498 11.41 -19.86 11.56
C LYS A 498 12.89 -19.55 11.28
N ALA A 499 13.43 -20.09 10.19
CA ALA A 499 14.79 -19.76 9.75
C ALA A 499 14.94 -18.27 9.45
N ARG A 500 13.96 -17.67 8.77
CA ARG A 500 13.92 -16.22 8.48
C ARG A 500 13.86 -15.40 9.76
N GLU A 501 13.02 -15.78 10.71
CA GLU A 501 12.93 -15.10 12.00
C GLU A 501 14.24 -15.16 12.79
N ALA A 502 14.90 -16.32 12.81
CA ALA A 502 16.21 -16.47 13.42
C ALA A 502 17.28 -15.64 12.68
N ALA A 503 17.21 -15.55 11.34
CA ALA A 503 18.11 -14.72 10.54
C ALA A 503 17.89 -13.22 10.81
N GLU A 504 16.64 -12.77 10.88
CA GLU A 504 16.28 -11.40 11.25
C GLU A 504 16.72 -11.06 12.67
N LEU A 505 16.57 -11.97 13.63
CA LEU A 505 17.05 -11.78 15.00
C LEU A 505 18.58 -11.69 15.06
N ALA A 506 19.28 -12.54 14.30
CA ALA A 506 20.73 -12.45 14.17
C ALA A 506 21.17 -11.10 13.58
N ALA A 507 20.44 -10.65 12.55
CA ALA A 507 20.67 -9.37 11.90
C ALA A 507 20.48 -8.20 12.88
N VAL A 508 19.37 -8.16 13.63
CA VAL A 508 19.12 -7.16 14.69
C VAL A 508 20.28 -7.14 15.69
N ARG A 509 20.69 -8.31 16.19
CA ARG A 509 21.73 -8.44 17.22
C ARG A 509 23.14 -8.12 16.73
N SER A 510 23.38 -8.21 15.42
CA SER A 510 24.66 -7.84 14.82
C SER A 510 24.84 -6.32 14.64
N LEU A 511 23.75 -5.53 14.76
CA LEU A 511 23.84 -4.08 14.68
C LEU A 511 24.50 -3.49 15.93
N PRO A 512 25.33 -2.45 15.78
CA PRO A 512 26.04 -1.86 16.90
C PRO A 512 25.10 -1.12 17.84
N ALA A 513 25.30 -1.30 19.15
CA ALA A 513 24.70 -0.45 20.17
C ALA A 513 25.44 0.90 20.25
N ARG A 514 24.71 2.00 20.48
CA ARG A 514 25.33 3.30 20.75
C ARG A 514 25.85 3.34 22.19
N VAL A 515 27.15 3.59 22.37
CA VAL A 515 27.76 3.79 23.69
C VAL A 515 27.65 5.26 24.07
N GLY A 516 27.26 5.53 25.31
CA GLY A 516 27.12 6.89 25.86
C GLY A 516 25.66 7.38 25.90
N PRO A 517 25.46 8.67 26.22
CA PRO A 517 24.14 9.26 26.34
C PRO A 517 23.37 9.26 25.01
N GLU A 518 22.10 8.86 25.06
CA GLU A 518 21.17 8.83 23.93
C GLU A 518 19.75 8.94 24.48
N PHE A 519 18.98 9.91 23.98
CA PHE A 519 17.57 10.00 24.34
C PHE A 519 16.80 8.86 23.64
N ARG A 520 16.13 8.02 24.42
CA ARG A 520 15.37 6.87 23.96
C ARG A 520 13.95 6.98 24.51
N GLY A 521 13.14 7.72 23.76
CA GLY A 521 11.78 8.07 24.11
C GLY A 521 10.74 7.11 23.53
N ALA A 522 9.56 7.13 24.14
CA ALA A 522 8.36 6.48 23.63
C ALA A 522 7.18 7.45 23.70
N TRP A 523 6.49 7.66 22.58
CA TRP A 523 5.21 8.37 22.54
C TRP A 523 4.04 7.41 22.75
N MET A 524 3.03 7.87 23.47
CA MET A 524 1.74 7.18 23.61
C MET A 524 0.59 8.17 23.50
N HIS A 525 -0.19 8.06 22.42
CA HIS A 525 -1.25 9.03 22.11
C HIS A 525 -2.47 8.87 23.02
N ASP A 526 -2.85 7.65 23.37
CA ASP A 526 -4.00 7.39 24.24
C ASP A 526 -3.53 6.69 25.51
N VAL A 527 -3.30 7.47 26.55
CA VAL A 527 -2.92 6.99 27.89
C VAL A 527 -4.13 6.49 28.71
N GLN A 528 -5.31 6.45 28.09
CA GLN A 528 -6.58 6.10 28.70
C GLN A 528 -6.76 4.57 28.78
N VAL A 529 -5.93 3.89 29.57
CA VAL A 529 -6.02 2.44 29.78
C VAL A 529 -6.61 2.16 31.16
N PRO A 530 -7.88 1.71 31.25
CA PRO A 530 -8.50 1.40 32.54
C PRO A 530 -7.65 0.39 33.34
N GLY A 531 -7.37 0.71 34.61
CA GLY A 531 -6.59 -0.19 35.48
C GLY A 531 -5.10 -0.29 35.13
N GLN A 532 -4.54 0.68 34.40
CA GLN A 532 -3.11 0.68 34.04
C GLN A 532 -2.19 0.50 35.26
N ASP A 533 -1.42 -0.58 35.25
CA ASP A 533 -0.29 -0.75 36.16
C ASP A 533 0.90 0.05 35.62
N TRP A 534 1.13 1.24 36.18
CA TRP A 534 2.22 2.12 35.80
C TRP A 534 3.60 1.56 36.18
N ASP A 535 3.73 0.79 37.26
CA ASP A 535 5.01 0.20 37.63
C ASP A 535 5.41 -0.90 36.65
N ALA A 536 4.50 -1.80 36.28
CA ALA A 536 4.75 -2.81 35.27
C ALA A 536 5.07 -2.18 33.90
N PHE A 537 4.36 -1.10 33.54
CA PHE A 537 4.59 -0.34 32.32
C PHE A 537 6.01 0.23 32.25
N PHE A 538 6.44 0.98 33.27
CA PHE A 538 7.78 1.58 33.29
C PHE A 538 8.89 0.54 33.49
N GLN A 539 8.60 -0.59 34.15
CA GLN A 539 9.51 -1.74 34.17
C GLN A 539 9.69 -2.34 32.76
N GLY A 540 8.62 -2.41 31.95
CA GLY A 540 8.68 -2.76 30.54
C GLY A 540 9.60 -1.82 29.74
N MET A 541 9.41 -0.50 29.90
CA MET A 541 10.27 0.50 29.27
C MET A 541 11.74 0.37 29.68
N LYS A 542 11.99 0.14 30.97
CA LYS A 542 13.34 -0.09 31.50
C LYS A 542 13.98 -1.34 30.92
N ARG A 543 13.23 -2.45 30.80
CA ARG A 543 13.70 -3.68 30.15
C ARG A 543 14.02 -3.47 28.67
N ALA A 544 13.28 -2.57 28.00
CA ALA A 544 13.56 -2.14 26.63
C ALA A 544 14.67 -1.08 26.50
N HIS A 545 15.36 -0.75 27.60
CA HIS A 545 16.40 0.28 27.68
C HIS A 545 15.96 1.67 27.18
N LEU A 546 14.67 1.99 27.35
CA LEU A 546 14.14 3.33 27.16
C LEU A 546 14.38 4.19 28.41
N ASN A 547 14.49 5.49 28.24
CA ASN A 547 14.77 6.43 29.32
C ASN A 547 13.81 7.62 29.41
N ALA A 548 12.90 7.77 28.45
CA ALA A 548 11.89 8.82 28.47
C ALA A 548 10.53 8.35 27.97
N PHE A 549 9.46 8.90 28.55
CA PHE A 549 8.07 8.69 28.17
C PHE A 549 7.42 10.02 27.80
N LEU A 550 6.72 10.06 26.68
CA LEU A 550 6.04 11.23 26.15
C LEU A 550 4.53 10.94 26.04
N PRO A 551 3.78 11.02 27.15
CA PRO A 551 2.34 10.76 27.19
C PRO A 551 1.51 11.96 26.76
N ASN A 552 0.56 11.76 25.84
CA ASN A 552 -0.46 12.77 25.56
C ASN A 552 -1.42 12.87 26.76
N VAL A 553 -1.40 14.00 27.44
CA VAL A 553 -2.22 14.24 28.63
C VAL A 553 -3.30 15.30 28.42
N CYS A 554 -3.28 16.04 27.31
CA CYS A 554 -4.35 16.98 26.99
C CYS A 554 -4.35 17.40 25.51
N ALA A 555 -5.51 17.87 25.06
CA ALA A 555 -5.69 18.57 23.79
C ALA A 555 -6.47 19.88 24.04
N ALA A 556 -6.74 20.64 22.98
CA ALA A 556 -7.57 21.85 23.15
C ALA A 556 -9.01 21.54 23.60
N GLY A 557 -9.50 20.31 23.39
CA GLY A 557 -10.84 19.88 23.75
C GLY A 557 -10.95 19.06 25.05
N TYR A 558 -9.84 18.63 25.65
CA TYR A 558 -9.87 17.81 26.86
C TYR A 558 -8.57 17.87 27.69
N ALA A 559 -8.66 17.49 28.97
CA ALA A 559 -7.53 17.15 29.83
C ALA A 559 -7.72 15.77 30.51
N HIS A 560 -6.63 15.01 30.60
CA HIS A 560 -6.51 13.77 31.38
C HIS A 560 -6.06 14.01 32.83
N TYR A 561 -6.27 15.24 33.29
CA TYR A 561 -6.11 15.70 34.66
C TYR A 561 -7.16 16.78 34.94
N GLU A 562 -7.35 17.14 36.21
CA GLU A 562 -8.31 18.18 36.63
C GLU A 562 -7.80 19.58 36.25
N SER A 563 -8.00 20.02 35.02
CA SER A 563 -7.58 21.35 34.54
C SER A 563 -8.58 22.44 34.95
N ASP A 564 -8.05 23.63 35.29
CA ASP A 564 -8.85 24.85 35.51
C ASP A 564 -9.29 25.51 34.18
N LEU A 565 -8.68 25.09 33.06
CA LEU A 565 -8.79 25.74 31.76
C LEU A 565 -9.48 24.88 30.70
N LEU A 566 -9.23 23.57 30.74
CA LEU A 566 -9.68 22.62 29.73
C LEU A 566 -10.83 21.74 30.24
N PRO A 567 -11.75 21.31 29.35
CA PRO A 567 -12.77 20.34 29.73
C PRO A 567 -12.13 19.05 30.27
N LEU A 568 -12.70 18.51 31.35
CA LEU A 568 -12.27 17.20 31.85
C LEU A 568 -12.58 16.11 30.81
N SER A 569 -11.69 15.14 30.63
CA SER A 569 -11.96 13.99 29.77
C SER A 569 -12.94 12.99 30.40
N GLU A 570 -13.67 12.24 29.57
CA GLU A 570 -14.59 11.19 30.02
C GLU A 570 -13.87 10.08 30.79
N TYR A 571 -12.66 9.74 30.33
CA TYR A 571 -11.83 8.77 31.02
C TYR A 571 -11.54 9.16 32.46
N VAL A 572 -11.17 10.42 32.72
CA VAL A 572 -10.91 10.89 34.08
C VAL A 572 -12.19 10.95 34.91
N ARG A 573 -13.33 11.31 34.32
CA ARG A 573 -14.63 11.24 35.02
C ARG A 573 -14.96 9.83 35.50
N THR A 574 -14.56 8.81 34.73
CA THR A 574 -14.89 7.41 34.99
C THR A 574 -13.86 6.70 35.87
N HIS A 575 -12.56 6.97 35.66
CA HIS A 575 -11.45 6.21 36.25
C HIS A 575 -10.51 7.06 37.12
N GLY A 576 -10.77 8.35 37.27
CA GLY A 576 -9.92 9.29 38.00
C GLY A 576 -8.69 9.77 37.22
N PRO A 577 -8.02 10.85 37.69
CA PRO A 577 -6.83 11.39 37.05
C PRO A 577 -5.64 10.43 37.20
N GLN A 578 -4.86 10.27 36.12
CA GLN A 578 -3.74 9.31 36.07
C GLN A 578 -2.36 9.96 35.99
N VAL A 579 -2.28 11.28 35.82
CA VAL A 579 -1.01 11.99 35.61
C VAL A 579 -0.09 11.89 36.83
N GLU A 580 -0.59 12.17 38.04
CA GLU A 580 0.21 12.09 39.26
C GLU A 580 0.68 10.64 39.58
N PRO A 581 -0.19 9.59 39.54
CA PRO A 581 0.25 8.21 39.69
C PRO A 581 1.32 7.79 38.67
N MET A 582 1.14 8.16 37.40
CA MET A 582 2.10 7.91 36.32
C MET A 582 3.45 8.56 36.60
N LEU A 583 3.48 9.84 36.96
CA LEU A 583 4.72 10.56 37.29
C LEU A 583 5.44 9.95 38.50
N ALA A 584 4.70 9.54 39.53
CA ALA A 584 5.27 8.88 40.70
C ALA A 584 5.92 7.54 40.34
N ALA A 585 5.28 6.74 39.49
CA ALA A 585 5.83 5.49 39.00
C ALA A 585 7.07 5.72 38.12
N ALA A 586 7.01 6.66 37.18
CA ALA A 586 8.14 7.00 36.32
C ALA A 586 9.40 7.36 37.12
N ARG A 587 9.25 8.17 38.19
CA ARG A 587 10.36 8.50 39.10
C ARG A 587 10.96 7.27 39.78
N ARG A 588 10.15 6.33 40.27
CA ARG A 588 10.65 5.09 40.89
C ARG A 588 11.52 4.28 39.92
N HIS A 589 11.14 4.27 38.65
CA HIS A 589 11.87 3.58 37.59
C HIS A 589 12.92 4.47 36.90
N GLY A 590 13.12 5.71 37.34
CA GLY A 590 14.07 6.66 36.77
C GLY A 590 13.86 6.94 35.28
N ILE A 591 12.61 6.92 34.80
CA ILE A 591 12.21 7.30 33.45
C ILE A 591 11.78 8.77 33.46
N GLU A 592 12.30 9.57 32.54
CA GLU A 592 11.84 10.97 32.38
C GLU A 592 10.45 11.01 31.78
N VAL A 593 9.62 11.96 32.19
CA VAL A 593 8.29 12.18 31.62
C VAL A 593 8.19 13.56 31.01
N HIS A 594 7.87 13.60 29.72
CA HIS A 594 7.67 14.84 28.96
C HIS A 594 6.19 14.96 28.62
N LEU A 595 5.45 15.78 29.37
CA LEU A 595 3.99 15.88 29.23
C LEU A 595 3.63 16.49 27.87
N TRP A 596 2.94 15.70 27.06
CA TRP A 596 2.59 16.05 25.70
C TRP A 596 1.19 16.66 25.63
N ARG A 597 1.08 17.78 24.91
CA ARG A 597 -0.18 18.39 24.48
C ARG A 597 -0.37 18.31 22.97
N VAL A 598 -1.56 17.89 22.54
CA VAL A 598 -2.04 18.10 21.16
C VAL A 598 -2.57 19.55 21.04
N ASN A 599 -1.75 20.45 20.52
CA ASN A 599 -2.07 21.87 20.43
C ASN A 599 -3.13 22.16 19.36
N TYR A 600 -4.02 23.13 19.65
CA TYR A 600 -5.11 23.63 18.79
C TYR A 600 -6.18 22.62 18.33
N ASN A 601 -5.87 21.35 18.12
CA ASN A 601 -6.84 20.35 17.72
C ASN A 601 -7.75 19.99 18.91
N LEU A 602 -9.07 20.03 18.70
CA LEU A 602 -10.02 19.72 19.76
C LEU A 602 -10.17 18.21 20.02
N TRP A 603 -9.84 17.36 19.05
CA TRP A 603 -9.79 15.90 19.10
C TRP A 603 -10.92 15.21 19.90
N ASN A 604 -12.00 14.84 19.20
CA ASN A 604 -13.26 14.33 19.73
C ASN A 604 -13.90 15.22 20.83
N PRO A 605 -14.07 16.53 20.59
CA PRO A 605 -14.79 17.38 21.51
C PRO A 605 -16.28 17.03 21.56
N GLY A 606 -16.96 17.38 22.65
CA GLY A 606 -18.41 17.44 22.65
C GLY A 606 -18.93 18.48 21.64
N GLU A 607 -20.06 18.21 20.98
CA GLU A 607 -20.62 19.10 19.95
C GLU A 607 -20.81 20.54 20.43
N GLU A 608 -21.24 20.71 21.68
CA GLU A 608 -21.44 22.02 22.29
C GLU A 608 -20.14 22.84 22.35
N VAL A 609 -19.01 22.18 22.62
CA VAL A 609 -17.70 22.82 22.66
C VAL A 609 -17.33 23.38 21.28
N VAL A 610 -17.57 22.61 20.21
CA VAL A 610 -17.32 23.07 18.84
C VAL A 610 -18.27 24.20 18.46
N ARG A 611 -19.57 24.08 18.77
CA ARG A 611 -20.56 25.14 18.47
C ARG A 611 -20.19 26.45 19.16
N ARG A 612 -19.80 26.40 20.44
CA ARG A 612 -19.35 27.57 21.20
C ARG A 612 -18.13 28.23 20.54
N TYR A 613 -17.05 27.48 20.31
CA TYR A 613 -15.85 28.05 19.68
C TYR A 613 -16.11 28.55 18.26
N ALA A 614 -17.00 27.92 17.51
CA ALA A 614 -17.38 28.38 16.18
C ALA A 614 -18.17 29.71 16.22
N ALA A 615 -19.07 29.87 17.19
CA ALA A 615 -19.83 31.11 17.43
C ALA A 615 -18.91 32.26 17.89
N GLU A 616 -17.89 31.95 18.68
CA GLU A 616 -16.85 32.89 19.13
C GLU A 616 -15.80 33.21 18.03
N ASN A 617 -15.94 32.66 16.82
CA ASN A 617 -14.97 32.79 15.72
C ASN A 617 -13.55 32.30 16.08
N ARG A 618 -13.47 31.31 16.97
CA ARG A 618 -12.23 30.71 17.50
C ARG A 618 -11.79 29.46 16.75
N VAL A 619 -12.52 29.01 15.74
CA VAL A 619 -12.15 27.82 14.93
C VAL A 619 -11.52 28.20 13.60
N CYS A 620 -10.68 27.31 13.07
CA CYS A 620 -10.17 27.40 11.72
C CYS A 620 -11.33 27.32 10.71
N ARG A 621 -11.32 28.22 9.72
CA ARG A 621 -12.22 28.16 8.56
C ARG A 621 -11.43 28.02 7.27
N ASP A 622 -11.96 27.27 6.33
CA ASP A 622 -11.41 27.19 4.97
C ASP A 622 -11.77 28.44 4.15
N ALA A 623 -11.33 28.49 2.89
CA ALA A 623 -11.60 29.62 2.00
C ALA A 623 -13.09 29.78 1.63
N ARG A 624 -13.92 28.76 1.89
CA ARG A 624 -15.38 28.77 1.70
C ARG A 624 -16.12 29.12 3.00
N GLY A 625 -15.40 29.36 4.09
CA GLY A 625 -15.96 29.68 5.40
C GLY A 625 -16.37 28.47 6.24
N GLN A 626 -16.11 27.24 5.78
CA GLN A 626 -16.47 26.01 6.51
C GLN A 626 -15.48 25.72 7.63
N VAL A 627 -15.96 25.14 8.74
CA VAL A 627 -15.10 24.76 9.87
C VAL A 627 -14.19 23.60 9.46
N VAL A 628 -12.88 23.81 9.56
CA VAL A 628 -11.87 22.81 9.21
C VAL A 628 -11.84 21.71 10.27
N GLY A 629 -11.92 20.45 9.84
CA GLY A 629 -11.91 19.26 10.71
C GLY A 629 -13.29 18.82 11.23
N GLY A 630 -14.37 19.55 10.88
CA GLY A 630 -15.74 19.16 11.21
C GLY A 630 -16.03 19.05 12.73
N PRO A 631 -17.12 18.37 13.13
CA PRO A 631 -17.54 18.32 14.53
C PRO A 631 -16.63 17.47 15.44
N ARG A 632 -15.84 16.54 14.88
CA ARG A 632 -14.97 15.63 15.66
C ARG A 632 -13.53 16.11 15.79
N THR A 633 -13.01 16.88 14.84
CA THR A 633 -11.59 17.28 14.81
C THR A 633 -11.41 18.75 14.48
N ALA A 634 -12.41 19.58 14.81
CA ALA A 634 -12.33 21.02 14.66
C ALA A 634 -11.03 21.55 15.28
N THR A 635 -10.32 22.40 14.54
CA THR A 635 -9.06 23.01 14.99
C THR A 635 -9.29 24.44 15.40
N LEU A 636 -8.78 24.84 16.57
CA LEU A 636 -8.78 26.23 17.01
C LEU A 636 -7.92 27.09 16.08
N CYS A 637 -8.34 28.33 15.83
CA CYS A 637 -7.61 29.30 15.03
C CYS A 637 -6.34 29.76 15.78
N PRO A 638 -5.12 29.51 15.27
CA PRO A 638 -3.88 29.88 15.96
C PRO A 638 -3.61 31.37 16.06
N SER A 639 -4.28 32.21 15.24
CA SER A 639 -4.13 33.66 15.33
C SER A 639 -5.06 34.29 16.36
N HIS A 640 -6.05 33.55 16.89
CA HIS A 640 -7.03 34.12 17.81
C HIS A 640 -6.38 34.34 19.20
N PRO A 641 -6.40 35.56 19.78
CA PRO A 641 -5.70 35.86 21.03
C PRO A 641 -6.12 34.96 22.19
N GLU A 642 -7.42 34.68 22.34
CA GLU A 642 -7.89 33.78 23.40
C GLU A 642 -7.47 32.32 23.21
N ASN A 643 -7.23 31.88 21.97
CA ASN A 643 -6.71 30.54 21.73
C ASN A 643 -5.20 30.51 22.02
N GLN A 644 -4.45 31.54 21.62
CA GLN A 644 -3.04 31.66 22.00
C GLN A 644 -2.88 31.65 23.51
N ARG A 645 -3.70 32.43 24.23
CA ARG A 645 -3.73 32.42 25.70
C ARG A 645 -4.08 31.04 26.25
N LEU A 646 -5.11 30.36 25.73
CA LEU A 646 -5.49 29.02 26.17
C LEU A 646 -4.35 28.00 25.99
N GLU A 647 -3.68 28.01 24.84
CA GLU A 647 -2.54 27.13 24.56
C GLU A 647 -1.37 27.42 25.51
N ILE A 648 -1.04 28.70 25.71
CA ILE A 648 0.04 29.11 26.60
C ILE A 648 -0.29 28.71 28.05
N ASP A 649 -1.43 29.13 28.56
CA ASP A 649 -1.77 28.97 29.98
C ASP A 649 -1.95 27.50 30.37
N ALA A 650 -2.49 26.66 29.48
CA ALA A 650 -2.64 25.22 29.75
C ALA A 650 -1.31 24.46 29.70
N MET A 651 -0.37 24.86 28.83
CA MET A 651 1.00 24.31 28.88
C MET A 651 1.71 24.72 30.17
N LEU A 652 1.55 25.98 30.60
CA LEU A 652 2.10 26.47 31.86
C LEU A 652 1.41 25.88 33.10
N GLU A 653 0.14 25.48 33.00
CA GLU A 653 -0.57 24.74 34.04
C GLU A 653 0.10 23.39 34.28
N MET A 654 0.41 22.63 33.23
CA MET A 654 1.14 21.37 33.36
C MET A 654 2.51 21.56 34.03
N THR A 655 3.27 22.58 33.62
CA THR A 655 4.57 22.91 34.23
C THR A 655 4.43 23.19 35.72
N ARG A 656 3.50 24.08 36.10
CA ARG A 656 3.29 24.52 37.50
C ARG A 656 2.77 23.42 38.41
N ARG A 657 1.88 22.57 37.89
CA ARG A 657 1.18 21.57 38.71
C ARG A 657 2.01 20.30 38.90
N PHE A 658 2.70 19.87 37.86
CA PHE A 658 3.31 18.54 37.83
C PHE A 658 4.83 18.54 37.94
N HIS A 659 5.50 19.66 37.64
CA HIS A 659 6.97 19.73 37.55
C HIS A 659 7.56 18.54 36.78
N PRO A 660 7.15 18.33 35.52
CA PRO A 660 7.64 17.22 34.71
C PRO A 660 9.08 17.45 34.28
N ASP A 661 9.76 16.39 33.82
CA ASP A 661 11.11 16.53 33.24
C ASP A 661 11.07 17.35 31.94
N GLY A 662 9.94 17.33 31.23
CA GLY A 662 9.72 18.19 30.09
C GLY A 662 8.27 18.45 29.72
N ILE A 663 8.10 19.41 28.83
CA ILE A 663 6.85 19.78 28.19
C ILE A 663 7.03 19.59 26.67
N HIS A 664 6.10 18.87 26.06
CA HIS A 664 6.20 18.43 24.68
C HIS A 664 5.05 18.99 23.84
N PHE A 665 5.39 19.77 22.81
CA PHE A 665 4.43 20.23 21.81
C PHE A 665 4.17 19.16 20.77
N ASP A 666 2.90 18.95 20.43
CA ASP A 666 2.50 18.27 19.20
C ASP A 666 1.35 19.04 18.57
N TYR A 667 1.11 18.86 17.27
CA TYR A 667 0.10 19.63 16.53
C TYR A 667 0.20 21.15 16.73
N ILE A 668 1.37 21.68 17.15
CA ILE A 668 1.65 23.11 17.27
C ILE A 668 1.80 23.72 15.87
N ARG A 669 0.67 23.82 15.16
CA ARG A 669 0.61 24.08 13.71
C ARG A 669 -0.82 24.40 13.24
N TYR A 670 -0.94 24.90 12.02
CA TYR A 670 -2.21 24.94 11.29
C TYR A 670 -2.54 23.55 10.71
N PRO A 671 -3.81 23.21 10.47
CA PRO A 671 -4.19 21.88 9.95
C PRO A 671 -3.81 21.68 8.47
N GLY A 672 -3.41 22.74 7.75
CA GLY A 672 -2.94 22.69 6.38
C GLY A 672 -2.98 24.04 5.69
N SER A 673 -2.51 24.10 4.44
CA SER A 673 -2.49 25.33 3.63
C SER A 673 -3.89 25.86 3.29
N HIS A 674 -4.89 24.99 3.37
CA HIS A 674 -6.31 25.31 3.21
C HIS A 674 -6.92 26.03 4.43
N ALA A 675 -6.13 26.29 5.48
CA ALA A 675 -6.59 26.91 6.72
C ALA A 675 -5.55 27.88 7.32
N CYS A 676 -5.92 28.94 8.03
CA CYS A 676 -7.27 29.43 8.35
C CYS A 676 -7.56 30.70 7.55
N PHE A 677 -8.81 30.95 7.18
CA PHE A 677 -9.26 32.16 6.48
C PHE A 677 -10.49 32.81 7.16
N CYS A 678 -10.68 32.62 8.47
CA CYS A 678 -11.76 33.24 9.22
C CYS A 678 -11.64 34.78 9.25
N SER A 679 -12.73 35.48 9.57
CA SER A 679 -12.75 36.95 9.64
C SER A 679 -11.72 37.50 10.63
N GLY A 680 -11.48 36.81 11.75
CA GLY A 680 -10.44 37.23 12.71
C GLY A 680 -9.03 37.15 12.14
N CYS A 681 -8.72 36.13 11.32
CA CYS A 681 -7.44 36.07 10.62
C CYS A 681 -7.27 37.25 9.65
N ARG A 682 -8.35 37.63 8.94
CA ARG A 682 -8.33 38.79 8.04
C ARG A 682 -7.96 40.06 8.81
N GLU A 683 -8.73 40.37 9.86
CA GLU A 683 -8.54 41.59 10.66
C GLU A 683 -7.11 41.70 11.19
N ARG A 684 -6.58 40.62 11.77
CA ARG A 684 -5.21 40.60 12.34
C ARG A 684 -4.13 40.66 11.27
N PHE A 685 -4.37 40.07 10.10
CA PHE A 685 -3.44 40.16 8.99
C PHE A 685 -3.42 41.58 8.40
N GLU A 686 -4.58 42.21 8.20
CA GLU A 686 -4.71 43.61 7.76
C GLU A 686 -3.99 44.57 8.72
N GLN A 687 -4.13 44.34 10.04
CA GLN A 687 -3.37 45.07 11.07
C GLN A 687 -1.86 44.84 10.93
N ARG A 688 -1.42 43.59 10.73
CA ARG A 688 0.01 43.24 10.57
C ARG A 688 0.65 43.93 9.36
N ILE A 689 -0.11 44.12 8.28
CA ILE A 689 0.38 44.73 7.04
C ILE A 689 0.09 46.24 6.92
N GLY A 690 -0.73 46.79 7.82
CA GLY A 690 -1.11 48.21 7.84
C GLY A 690 -2.06 48.62 6.71
N ALA A 691 -2.75 47.68 6.08
CA ALA A 691 -3.63 47.94 4.93
C ALA A 691 -4.74 46.89 4.83
N PRO A 692 -5.95 47.27 4.34
CA PRO A 692 -7.02 46.33 4.09
C PRO A 692 -6.69 45.39 2.90
N VAL A 693 -7.11 44.13 3.00
CA VAL A 693 -7.05 43.16 1.90
C VAL A 693 -8.34 43.25 1.11
N GLN A 694 -8.24 43.49 -0.20
CA GLN A 694 -9.40 43.75 -1.05
C GLN A 694 -10.18 42.47 -1.35
N ASN A 695 -9.50 41.42 -1.83
CA ASN A 695 -10.13 40.15 -2.21
C ASN A 695 -9.78 39.05 -1.20
N TRP A 696 -10.42 39.07 -0.03
CA TRP A 696 -10.21 38.02 0.97
C TRP A 696 -11.08 36.78 0.71
N PRO A 697 -10.52 35.55 0.74
CA PRO A 697 -9.11 35.19 0.96
C PRO A 697 -8.28 35.03 -0.32
N GLN A 698 -8.80 35.34 -1.50
CA GLN A 698 -8.16 35.11 -2.80
C GLN A 698 -6.77 35.75 -2.91
N ASP A 699 -6.56 36.92 -2.31
CA ASP A 699 -5.26 37.60 -2.29
C ASP A 699 -4.21 36.87 -1.43
N VAL A 700 -4.64 36.01 -0.48
CA VAL A 700 -3.74 35.34 0.49
C VAL A 700 -3.64 33.82 0.31
N VAL A 701 -4.50 33.20 -0.50
CA VAL A 701 -4.35 31.79 -0.91
C VAL A 701 -3.24 31.63 -1.96
N ARG A 702 -2.87 30.39 -2.29
CA ARG A 702 -1.84 30.10 -3.30
C ARG A 702 -2.16 30.80 -4.63
N GLY A 703 -1.20 31.57 -5.15
CA GLY A 703 -1.35 32.38 -6.35
C GLY A 703 -1.83 33.82 -6.11
N GLY A 704 -2.27 34.15 -4.89
CA GLY A 704 -2.64 35.51 -4.49
C GLY A 704 -1.44 36.42 -4.23
N ALA A 705 -1.60 37.73 -4.45
CA ALA A 705 -0.53 38.72 -4.36
C ALA A 705 0.07 38.90 -2.95
N LEU A 706 -0.69 38.55 -1.91
CA LEU A 706 -0.29 38.64 -0.50
C LEU A 706 0.02 37.27 0.12
N HIS A 707 0.05 36.20 -0.67
CA HIS A 707 0.21 34.84 -0.19
C HIS A 707 1.43 34.67 0.71
N GLN A 708 2.61 35.12 0.27
CA GLN A 708 3.84 34.97 1.04
C GLN A 708 3.78 35.72 2.38
N ARG A 709 3.29 36.97 2.37
CA ARG A 709 3.13 37.75 3.60
C ARG A 709 2.15 37.09 4.56
N TYR A 710 1.13 36.40 4.04
CA TYR A 710 0.19 35.65 4.86
C TYR A 710 0.81 34.38 5.45
N LEU A 711 1.69 33.69 4.71
CA LEU A 711 2.48 32.59 5.26
C LEU A 711 3.38 33.06 6.41
N ASP A 712 4.05 34.21 6.25
CA ASP A 712 4.85 34.82 7.32
C ASP A 712 3.99 35.12 8.55
N PHE A 713 2.82 35.75 8.35
CA PHE A 713 1.87 36.00 9.43
C PHE A 713 1.44 34.70 10.15
N ARG A 714 1.16 33.62 9.41
CA ARG A 714 0.79 32.32 10.00
C ARG A 714 1.94 31.75 10.84
N ARG A 715 3.19 31.82 10.34
CA ARG A 715 4.39 31.41 11.08
C ARG A 715 4.57 32.21 12.36
N ASP A 716 4.40 33.53 12.30
CA ASP A 716 4.49 34.42 13.46
C ASP A 716 3.54 33.96 14.59
N GLN A 717 2.33 33.49 14.25
CA GLN A 717 1.35 33.06 15.27
C GLN A 717 1.78 31.79 16.02
N ILE A 718 2.29 30.79 15.28
CA ILE A 718 2.74 29.53 15.90
C ILE A 718 4.01 29.78 16.71
N THR A 719 4.96 30.49 16.11
CA THR A 719 6.23 30.85 16.74
C THR A 719 6.03 31.67 18.02
N HIS A 720 5.06 32.58 18.04
CA HIS A 720 4.72 33.34 19.24
C HIS A 720 4.37 32.41 20.42
N VAL A 721 3.45 31.46 20.23
CA VAL A 721 3.05 30.53 21.30
C VAL A 721 4.21 29.66 21.76
N VAL A 722 5.02 29.13 20.84
CA VAL A 722 6.23 28.35 21.17
C VAL A 722 7.17 29.18 22.05
N ARG A 723 7.48 30.42 21.65
CA ARG A 723 8.35 31.32 22.41
C ARG A 723 7.80 31.64 23.80
N GLU A 724 6.50 31.98 23.91
CA GLU A 724 5.90 32.37 25.19
C GLU A 724 5.86 31.21 26.19
N VAL A 725 5.44 30.01 25.74
CA VAL A 725 5.45 28.81 26.59
C VAL A 725 6.88 28.46 26.98
N SER A 726 7.82 28.51 26.03
CA SER A 726 9.22 28.19 26.26
C SER A 726 9.86 29.10 27.32
N GLY A 727 9.69 30.42 27.18
CA GLY A 727 10.22 31.40 28.14
C GLY A 727 9.55 31.32 29.50
N ARG A 728 8.22 31.24 29.55
CA ARG A 728 7.46 31.26 30.80
C ARG A 728 7.54 29.93 31.56
N SER A 729 7.60 28.78 30.88
CA SER A 729 7.83 27.48 31.54
C SER A 729 9.17 27.46 32.28
N ARG A 730 10.24 28.02 31.69
CA ARG A 730 11.55 28.10 32.36
C ARG A 730 11.60 29.11 33.51
N GLN A 731 10.70 30.09 33.53
CA GLN A 731 10.53 30.97 34.70
C GLN A 731 9.86 30.24 35.87
N ILE A 732 8.99 29.27 35.57
CA ILE A 732 8.32 28.42 36.58
C ILE A 732 9.28 27.35 37.08
N ASP A 733 9.94 26.65 36.16
CA ASP A 733 10.87 25.56 36.44
C ASP A 733 12.09 25.68 35.51
N PRO A 734 13.24 26.17 36.01
CA PRO A 734 14.44 26.35 35.19
C PRO A 734 15.01 25.06 34.58
N ASN A 735 14.62 23.89 35.11
CA ASN A 735 15.12 22.60 34.66
C ASN A 735 14.21 21.92 33.63
N VAL A 736 12.99 22.44 33.41
CA VAL A 736 12.04 21.84 32.47
C VAL A 736 12.58 21.90 31.03
N ARG A 737 12.57 20.75 30.36
CA ARG A 737 12.91 20.67 28.94
C ARG A 737 11.72 21.02 28.06
N ILE A 738 11.97 21.70 26.95
CA ILE A 738 10.96 22.03 25.96
C ILE A 738 11.27 21.26 24.68
N SER A 739 10.32 20.43 24.23
CA SER A 739 10.49 19.64 22.99
C SER A 739 9.27 19.73 22.10
N ALA A 740 9.43 19.36 20.82
CA ALA A 740 8.33 19.39 19.87
C ALA A 740 8.36 18.21 18.89
N ALA A 741 7.21 17.55 18.72
CA ALA A 741 6.91 16.71 17.57
C ALA A 741 6.69 17.60 16.34
N VAL A 742 7.52 17.43 15.32
CA VAL A 742 7.52 18.29 14.13
C VAL A 742 7.37 17.47 12.85
N PHE A 743 6.91 18.11 11.78
CA PHE A 743 6.90 17.45 10.47
C PHE A 743 8.29 17.01 10.03
N SER A 744 8.33 15.83 9.42
CA SER A 744 9.54 15.18 8.92
C SER A 744 10.28 16.01 7.87
N ASP A 745 9.57 16.65 6.94
CA ASP A 745 10.21 17.39 5.84
C ASP A 745 10.34 18.89 6.13
N VAL A 746 11.59 19.38 6.13
CA VAL A 746 11.93 20.80 6.30
C VAL A 746 11.82 21.61 5.01
N ALA A 747 11.89 20.93 3.85
CA ALA A 747 11.99 21.52 2.52
C ALA A 747 10.66 21.44 1.74
N ALA A 748 9.88 20.37 1.88
CA ALA A 748 8.61 20.17 1.15
C ALA A 748 7.39 20.88 1.76
N GLY A 749 7.62 21.96 2.51
CA GLY A 749 6.55 22.88 2.87
C GLY A 749 5.95 22.73 4.27
N ALA A 750 6.60 22.13 5.26
CA ALA A 750 6.10 22.26 6.65
C ALA A 750 5.95 23.73 7.12
N PRO A 751 6.90 24.65 6.84
CA PRO A 751 6.74 26.07 7.16
C PRO A 751 5.59 26.76 6.40
N ASP A 752 5.30 26.34 5.16
CA ASP A 752 4.33 27.03 4.29
C ASP A 752 2.93 26.37 4.34
N ALA A 753 2.87 25.05 4.49
CA ALA A 753 1.64 24.29 4.61
C ALA A 753 1.04 24.43 6.00
N VAL A 754 1.83 24.23 7.06
CA VAL A 754 1.32 24.14 8.44
C VAL A 754 1.91 25.17 9.40
N ALA A 755 2.78 26.05 8.92
CA ALA A 755 3.39 27.12 9.70
C ALA A 755 4.27 26.66 10.87
N GLN A 756 4.91 25.49 10.74
CA GLN A 756 5.97 25.06 11.67
C GLN A 756 7.34 25.54 11.16
N ASP A 757 7.94 26.49 11.88
CA ASP A 757 9.31 26.95 11.62
C ASP A 757 10.27 26.44 12.71
N TRP A 758 10.31 25.13 12.86
CA TRP A 758 11.12 24.50 13.91
C TRP A 758 12.64 24.70 13.76
N PRO A 759 13.24 24.93 12.57
CA PRO A 759 14.64 25.36 12.51
C PRO A 759 14.87 26.69 13.22
N LEU A 760 13.97 27.66 13.07
CA LEU A 760 14.02 28.92 13.82
C LEU A 760 13.88 28.66 15.32
N TRP A 761 12.94 27.82 15.74
CA TRP A 761 12.74 27.54 17.17
C TRP A 761 13.96 26.92 17.83
N VAL A 762 14.67 26.05 17.10
CA VAL A 762 15.95 25.48 17.56
C VAL A 762 17.04 26.57 17.61
N ALA A 763 17.17 27.37 16.55
CA ALA A 763 18.20 28.41 16.47
C ALA A 763 18.06 29.47 17.59
N GLU A 764 16.83 29.81 17.96
CA GLU A 764 16.51 30.77 19.03
C GLU A 764 16.51 30.12 20.44
N GLY A 765 16.76 28.81 20.54
CA GLY A 765 16.76 28.08 21.81
C GLY A 765 15.39 27.95 22.47
N TRP A 766 14.29 28.12 21.73
CA TRP A 766 12.94 27.94 22.26
C TRP A 766 12.56 26.46 22.43
N VAL A 767 13.21 25.56 21.73
CA VAL A 767 13.11 24.11 21.95
C VAL A 767 14.50 23.54 22.24
N ASP A 768 14.61 22.73 23.28
CA ASP A 768 15.84 22.04 23.67
C ASP A 768 16.18 20.91 22.69
N PHE A 769 15.17 20.23 22.17
CA PHE A 769 15.32 19.22 21.12
C PHE A 769 14.04 19.09 20.28
N VAL A 770 14.20 18.67 19.04
CA VAL A 770 13.07 18.40 18.12
C VAL A 770 12.97 16.92 17.84
N CYS A 771 11.72 16.49 17.61
CA CYS A 771 11.39 15.10 17.31
C CYS A 771 10.64 15.02 15.97
N PRO A 772 11.33 15.07 14.81
CA PRO A 772 10.64 14.93 13.53
C PRO A 772 9.98 13.56 13.40
N MET A 773 8.70 13.57 13.01
CA MET A 773 7.87 12.37 12.83
C MET A 773 8.26 11.62 11.54
N ASN A 774 9.44 11.00 11.53
CA ASN A 774 10.02 10.27 10.40
C ASN A 774 9.37 8.89 10.21
N TYR A 775 8.05 8.85 10.17
CA TYR A 775 7.21 7.64 10.12
C TYR A 775 7.14 7.02 8.72
N THR A 776 8.31 6.81 8.11
CA THR A 776 8.46 6.10 6.84
C THR A 776 8.91 4.66 7.07
N GLU A 777 8.49 3.77 6.18
CA GLU A 777 8.99 2.41 6.07
C GLU A 777 10.12 2.29 5.03
N ASP A 778 10.40 3.35 4.27
CA ASP A 778 11.54 3.37 3.34
C ASP A 778 12.81 3.83 4.07
N VAL A 779 13.70 2.88 4.35
CA VAL A 779 15.03 3.13 4.94
C VAL A 779 15.84 4.16 4.15
N ARG A 780 15.77 4.16 2.81
CA ARG A 780 16.49 5.13 1.96
C ARG A 780 15.86 6.51 2.06
N GLN A 781 14.54 6.59 2.15
CA GLN A 781 13.86 7.86 2.41
C GLN A 781 14.27 8.42 3.77
N LEU A 782 14.26 7.58 4.82
CA LEU A 782 14.70 7.98 6.15
C LEU A 782 16.13 8.54 6.12
N ALA A 783 17.06 7.84 5.46
CA ALA A 783 18.45 8.28 5.35
C ALA A 783 18.58 9.68 4.74
N ARG A 784 17.89 9.93 3.60
CA ARG A 784 17.86 11.24 2.94
C ARG A 784 17.29 12.32 3.86
N THR A 785 16.17 12.00 4.51
CA THR A 785 15.44 12.95 5.37
C THR A 785 16.23 13.33 6.62
N VAL A 786 16.79 12.37 7.36
CA VAL A 786 17.56 12.64 8.58
C VAL A 786 18.85 13.40 8.25
N THR A 787 19.52 13.04 7.14
CA THR A 787 20.71 13.78 6.67
C THR A 787 20.38 15.24 6.37
N GLU A 788 19.24 15.50 5.73
CA GLU A 788 18.77 16.86 5.46
C GLU A 788 18.45 17.63 6.74
N GLN A 789 17.74 17.00 7.68
CA GLN A 789 17.40 17.59 8.98
C GLN A 789 18.69 17.98 9.73
N ARG A 790 19.66 17.07 9.81
CA ARG A 790 20.96 17.33 10.44
C ARG A 790 21.70 18.47 9.76
N ARG A 791 21.75 18.50 8.42
CA ARG A 791 22.39 19.58 7.66
C ARG A 791 21.78 20.95 8.00
N ARG A 792 20.45 21.01 8.11
CA ARG A 792 19.72 22.26 8.34
C ARG A 792 19.81 22.77 9.77
N LEU A 793 19.83 21.86 10.75
CA LEU A 793 19.97 22.20 12.16
C LEU A 793 21.41 22.46 12.60
N GLY A 794 22.38 21.90 11.87
CA GLY A 794 23.78 21.90 12.29
C GLY A 794 24.07 20.89 13.40
N PRO A 795 25.33 20.78 13.84
CA PRO A 795 25.78 19.72 14.74
C PRO A 795 25.43 19.94 16.22
N ALA A 796 25.14 21.18 16.65
CA ALA A 796 24.88 21.50 18.06
C ALA A 796 23.43 21.25 18.50
N ALA A 797 22.51 21.19 17.54
CA ALA A 797 21.09 20.98 17.81
C ALA A 797 20.79 19.51 18.10
N LEU A 798 19.97 19.26 19.13
CA LEU A 798 19.53 17.91 19.48
C LEU A 798 18.36 17.45 18.59
N LEU A 799 18.60 16.40 17.81
CA LEU A 799 17.67 15.82 16.84
C LEU A 799 17.29 14.39 17.23
N MET A 800 16.03 14.18 17.64
CA MET A 800 15.50 12.87 17.99
C MET A 800 14.65 12.34 16.83
N SER A 801 15.07 11.26 16.17
CA SER A 801 14.28 10.74 15.05
C SER A 801 13.04 10.01 15.57
N GLY A 802 11.86 10.45 15.16
CA GLY A 802 10.61 9.75 15.41
C GLY A 802 10.51 8.49 14.55
N ILE A 803 10.51 7.31 15.17
CA ILE A 803 10.50 6.01 14.50
C ILE A 803 9.09 5.45 14.42
N GLY A 804 8.69 5.12 13.18
CA GLY A 804 7.43 4.53 12.77
C GLY A 804 7.14 3.11 13.25
N ALA A 805 7.55 2.70 14.45
CA ALA A 805 7.63 1.29 14.84
C ALA A 805 6.30 0.51 14.73
N TRP A 806 5.15 1.13 14.98
CA TRP A 806 3.82 0.51 14.80
C TRP A 806 3.48 0.15 13.34
N ARG A 807 4.15 0.78 12.38
CA ARG A 807 4.01 0.47 10.94
C ARG A 807 5.00 -0.60 10.51
N SER A 808 6.12 -0.75 11.21
CA SER A 808 7.18 -1.67 10.80
C SER A 808 6.71 -3.12 10.67
N PRO A 809 6.99 -3.79 9.54
CA PRO A 809 6.63 -5.18 9.30
C PRO A 809 7.38 -6.17 10.21
N SER A 810 8.56 -5.80 10.74
CA SER A 810 9.31 -6.63 11.71
C SER A 810 10.21 -5.82 12.66
N ALA A 811 10.76 -6.50 13.66
CA ALA A 811 11.81 -5.94 14.53
C ALA A 811 13.10 -5.64 13.74
N TRP A 812 13.46 -6.49 12.77
CA TRP A 812 14.59 -6.24 11.87
C TRP A 812 14.42 -4.93 11.10
N HIS A 813 13.24 -4.69 10.53
CA HIS A 813 12.95 -3.44 9.85
C HIS A 813 13.09 -2.22 10.79
N THR A 814 12.52 -2.29 12.00
CA THR A 814 12.68 -1.22 12.99
C THR A 814 14.15 -1.00 13.37
N ALA A 815 14.94 -2.07 13.50
CA ALA A 815 16.36 -1.98 13.79
C ALA A 815 17.16 -1.32 12.64
N GLN A 816 16.78 -1.58 11.37
CA GLN A 816 17.35 -0.87 10.21
C GLN A 816 17.03 0.63 10.26
N LEU A 817 15.81 1.02 10.62
CA LEU A 817 15.44 2.43 10.77
C LEU A 817 16.25 3.09 11.91
N VAL A 818 16.44 2.40 13.03
CA VAL A 818 17.26 2.87 14.16
C VAL A 818 18.72 3.08 13.75
N ASP A 819 19.35 2.09 13.12
CA ASP A 819 20.74 2.18 12.64
C ASP A 819 20.88 3.32 11.61
N THR A 820 19.94 3.41 10.67
CA THR A 820 19.92 4.47 9.64
C THR A 820 19.77 5.85 10.25
N ALA A 821 18.84 6.05 11.19
CA ALA A 821 18.67 7.34 11.86
C ALA A 821 19.96 7.77 12.56
N ARG A 822 20.63 6.85 13.27
CA ARG A 822 21.90 7.12 13.95
C ARG A 822 23.03 7.46 12.97
N THR A 823 23.22 6.66 11.93
CA THR A 823 24.28 6.86 10.93
C THR A 823 24.10 8.15 10.14
N CYS A 824 22.86 8.59 9.93
CA CYS A 824 22.53 9.88 9.32
C CYS A 824 22.53 11.08 10.29
N GLY A 825 22.88 10.85 11.55
CA GLY A 825 23.17 11.92 12.51
C GLY A 825 22.05 12.25 13.48
N ALA A 826 21.08 11.37 13.76
CA ALA A 826 20.17 11.56 14.88
C ALA A 826 20.91 11.36 16.23
N ASP A 827 20.61 12.21 17.22
CA ASP A 827 21.18 12.14 18.59
C ASP A 827 20.38 11.21 19.50
N GLY A 828 19.15 10.89 19.11
CA GLY A 828 18.30 9.95 19.82
C GLY A 828 17.09 9.54 19.00
N LEU A 829 16.20 8.80 19.66
CA LEU A 829 15.12 8.04 19.04
C LEU A 829 13.85 8.25 19.86
N VAL A 830 12.71 8.37 19.17
CA VAL A 830 11.40 8.36 19.82
C VAL A 830 10.48 7.40 19.09
N PHE A 831 10.05 6.31 19.74
CA PHE A 831 9.21 5.29 19.13
C PHE A 831 7.73 5.66 19.28
N PHE A 832 6.95 5.55 18.21
CA PHE A 832 5.49 5.70 18.23
C PHE A 832 4.83 4.42 17.69
N ASP A 833 3.60 4.08 18.06
CA ASP A 833 3.02 4.33 19.37
C ASP A 833 3.47 3.18 20.30
N TYR A 834 3.88 3.47 21.53
CA TYR A 834 4.40 2.48 22.47
C TYR A 834 3.27 1.66 23.13
N ARG A 835 2.66 0.77 22.34
CA ARG A 835 1.60 -0.16 22.76
C ARG A 835 1.65 -1.46 21.97
N GLY A 836 1.00 -2.50 22.49
CA GLY A 836 0.88 -3.82 21.85
C GLY A 836 2.21 -4.33 21.32
N ARG A 837 2.23 -4.78 20.06
CA ARG A 837 3.41 -5.33 19.38
C ARG A 837 4.67 -4.45 19.48
N VAL A 838 4.55 -3.12 19.52
CA VAL A 838 5.74 -2.24 19.65
C VAL A 838 6.42 -2.46 21.01
N ALA A 839 5.64 -2.51 22.08
CA ALA A 839 6.13 -2.67 23.44
C ALA A 839 6.45 -4.14 23.79
N GLU A 840 5.70 -5.09 23.24
CA GLU A 840 5.75 -6.51 23.59
C GLU A 840 6.73 -7.32 22.74
N ASP A 841 6.87 -7.00 21.44
CA ASP A 841 7.65 -7.80 20.50
C ASP A 841 8.82 -7.03 19.89
N ILE A 842 8.57 -5.83 19.34
CA ILE A 842 9.57 -5.09 18.54
C ILE A 842 10.69 -4.58 19.42
N LEU A 843 10.40 -3.73 20.41
CA LEU A 843 11.46 -3.10 21.21
C LEU A 843 12.25 -4.09 22.06
N PRO A 844 11.64 -5.12 22.69
CA PRO A 844 12.40 -6.16 23.37
C PRO A 844 13.41 -6.88 22.47
N ALA A 845 13.08 -7.13 21.20
CA ALA A 845 14.01 -7.75 20.25
C ALA A 845 15.26 -6.89 19.94
N LEU A 846 15.18 -5.57 20.10
CA LEU A 846 16.30 -4.65 19.87
C LEU A 846 17.29 -4.59 21.05
N VAL A 847 16.93 -5.12 22.24
CA VAL A 847 17.72 -5.05 23.47
C VAL A 847 19.01 -5.86 23.40
N ASP A 848 19.09 -6.91 22.60
CA ASP A 848 20.35 -7.66 22.40
C ASP A 848 21.17 -7.15 21.20
N GLY A 849 20.76 -6.04 20.59
CA GLY A 849 21.37 -5.46 19.40
C GLY A 849 21.53 -3.94 19.53
N PRO A 850 20.83 -3.12 18.71
CA PRO A 850 21.06 -1.68 18.67
C PRO A 850 20.74 -0.95 19.98
N LEU A 851 19.99 -1.55 20.91
CA LEU A 851 19.68 -0.98 22.22
C LEU A 851 20.42 -1.64 23.39
N ALA A 852 21.42 -2.50 23.15
CA ALA A 852 22.02 -3.35 24.18
C ALA A 852 22.70 -2.63 25.35
N THR A 853 23.23 -1.44 25.11
CA THR A 853 23.78 -0.60 26.17
C THR A 853 22.67 0.16 26.86
N ALA A 854 22.58 0.08 28.19
CA ALA A 854 21.79 1.06 28.94
C ALA A 854 22.31 2.48 28.64
N SER A 855 21.40 3.44 28.54
CA SER A 855 21.76 4.81 28.18
C SER A 855 21.00 5.84 29.03
N GLY A 856 21.73 6.87 29.46
CA GLY A 856 21.15 8.06 30.08
C GLY A 856 20.73 9.08 29.02
N THR A 857 20.00 10.10 29.44
CA THR A 857 19.64 11.21 28.55
C THR A 857 20.87 12.04 28.18
N PRO A 858 20.87 12.75 27.02
CA PRO A 858 22.02 13.53 26.55
C PRO A 858 22.44 14.71 27.43
N TRP A 859 21.62 15.06 28.42
CA TRP A 859 21.86 16.14 29.36
C TRP A 859 22.24 15.58 30.75
N ALA A 860 23.07 16.35 31.47
CA ALA A 860 23.31 16.09 32.87
C ALA A 860 22.02 16.35 33.68
N ARG A 861 21.69 15.45 34.62
CA ARG A 861 20.60 15.62 35.58
C ARG A 861 21.00 16.51 36.74
#